data_AF-A0AAD8GXA5-F1
#
_entry.id   AF-A0AAD8GXA5-F1
#
_cell.length_a   1.000
_cell.length_b   1.000
_cell.length_c   1.000
_cell.angle_alpha   90.00
_cell.angle_beta   90.00
_cell.angle_gamma   90.00
#
_symmetry.space_group_name_H-M   'P 1'
#
loop_
_entity.id
_entity.type
_entity.pdbx_description
1 polymer ?
#
loop_
_entity_poly.entity_id
_entity_poly.type
_entity_poly.pdbx_seq_one_letter_code
_entity_poly.pdbx_strand_id
1 'polypeptide(L)'
;MASKAIRAKAMLRGIVKAVPSGDTLVIMEMGDTASTEIPPERTIVLSSLMAPYFFKWVFNGCDFQYILLNRSQIGSKNITAPKLARRGGKQTTDEPWAWQSREFLRNSYCICLCYDRALCIKSISNISVQEVKFQVDYTLPQRGLEFGNVFLGDKNVAFYVVAQGWAKLKTVRDLDKDRGEFSPYLKELKKWEDKAKENGAGCWSKASGSVRNLPPSLVGDPNKNGEITRLVVENKGTEVQAIVEYVRDGSTLHVYLLPDYQHVRVFVAGVQAPSMRNWMVEPVKAEANGKPSNGSRGPLTSAQKVVASSTSVTQGAPEDFARESKHFTEIRVLHREVRIFLEGVDIHGKLIGRVRYLDGQPKDLAEQLVENGLAKFVDCGKFLPVHIKQRLKSSELKAKESRLRMWNNYISPPSDNTAITSKYVEEQKVSNGQATDRKLKGELQVVATEVVGGGKFYVQLTDKEASIIQQQLASLKLQEAPALGSFNPKKGELVLAQFRGDNSWNRAMIVDVPQGVVRSVKARFEVFYIDYGTQELVAYSRLRPWDYSVNKSPGLAHLCGLAHVKVPGWKENYGKEAAQCLSNHILHGQKVFKAIIEERNTSGGEGAGTILMVTLMDTKTKMCINAAMVKDGFARLEGAAVATDELKNYQEEAKKQRLGMWQNGDIISDDNRKPTVRKAGGK
;
A
#
# COMPACT_ATOMS: atom_id res chain seq x y z
N MET A 1 24.10 -28.66 54.76
CA MET A 1 23.50 -28.83 53.41
C MET A 1 22.27 -27.93 53.32
N ALA A 2 22.43 -26.71 52.80
CA ALA A 2 21.29 -25.81 52.62
C ALA A 2 20.55 -26.20 51.33
N SER A 3 19.31 -26.66 51.50
CA SER A 3 18.32 -26.83 50.43
C SER A 3 18.24 -25.52 49.63
N LYS A 4 18.68 -25.54 48.36
CA LYS A 4 18.34 -24.50 47.39
C LYS A 4 16.83 -24.59 47.18
N ALA A 5 16.08 -23.82 47.96
CA ALA A 5 14.66 -23.58 47.69
C ALA A 5 14.54 -23.13 46.24
N ILE A 6 13.88 -23.96 45.42
CA ILE A 6 13.54 -23.64 44.04
C ILE A 6 12.59 -22.45 44.13
N ARG A 7 13.11 -21.23 43.94
CA ARG A 7 12.28 -20.04 43.78
C ARG A 7 11.35 -20.36 42.60
N ALA A 8 10.05 -20.45 42.86
CA ALA A 8 9.07 -20.71 41.81
C ALA A 8 9.28 -19.65 40.72
N LYS A 9 9.73 -20.08 39.53
CA LYS A 9 9.95 -19.18 38.40
C LYS A 9 8.58 -18.62 38.00
N ALA A 10 8.50 -17.30 37.86
CA ALA A 10 7.25 -16.63 37.53
C ALA A 10 6.72 -17.11 36.17
N MET A 11 5.45 -17.50 36.14
CA MET A 11 4.72 -17.78 34.90
C MET A 11 4.26 -16.43 34.32
N LEU A 12 4.73 -16.10 33.13
CA LEU A 12 4.43 -14.85 32.44
C LEU A 12 3.41 -15.09 31.33
N ARG A 13 2.72 -14.04 30.91
CA ARG A 13 1.77 -14.06 29.79
C ARG A 13 2.30 -13.19 28.65
N GLY A 14 2.00 -13.58 27.42
CA GLY A 14 2.42 -12.80 26.28
C GLY A 14 1.79 -13.23 24.98
N ILE A 15 2.13 -12.50 23.93
CA ILE A 15 1.66 -12.70 22.57
C ILE A 15 2.84 -13.10 21.70
N VAL A 16 2.71 -14.18 20.92
CA VAL A 16 3.76 -14.56 19.97
C VAL A 16 3.81 -13.54 18.82
N LYS A 17 4.94 -12.84 18.73
CA LYS A 17 5.24 -11.86 17.67
C LYS A 17 5.88 -12.52 16.45
N ALA A 18 6.83 -13.44 16.67
CA ALA A 18 7.59 -14.06 15.58
C ALA A 18 8.15 -15.44 15.96
N VAL A 19 8.45 -16.24 14.92
CA VAL A 19 9.13 -17.55 15.00
C VAL A 19 10.42 -17.53 14.16
N PRO A 20 11.57 -17.11 14.71
CA PRO A 20 12.84 -17.08 13.99
C PRO A 20 13.38 -18.46 13.61
N SER A 21 13.08 -19.48 14.41
CA SER A 21 13.54 -20.86 14.21
C SER A 21 12.56 -21.88 14.81
N GLY A 22 12.76 -23.16 14.50
CA GLY A 22 11.96 -24.28 15.02
C GLY A 22 12.01 -24.51 16.54
N ASP A 23 12.78 -23.72 17.29
CA ASP A 23 12.90 -23.76 18.76
C ASP A 23 12.81 -22.39 19.42
N THR A 24 12.64 -21.30 18.67
CA THR A 24 12.70 -19.95 19.23
C THR A 24 11.43 -19.19 18.91
N LEU A 25 10.89 -18.55 19.95
CA LEU A 25 9.71 -17.69 19.87
C LEU A 25 10.08 -16.30 20.38
N VAL A 26 9.66 -15.26 19.65
CA VAL A 26 9.68 -13.88 20.14
C VAL A 26 8.30 -13.57 20.71
N ILE A 27 8.23 -13.28 21.99
CA ILE A 27 6.99 -13.07 22.75
C ILE A 27 6.98 -11.63 23.25
N MET A 28 5.88 -10.92 22.99
CA MET A 28 5.58 -9.63 23.61
C MET A 28 4.94 -9.93 24.96
N GLU A 29 5.64 -9.59 26.04
CA GLU A 29 5.15 -9.81 27.41
C GLU A 29 3.98 -8.84 27.69
N MET A 30 2.87 -9.39 28.19
CA MET A 30 1.72 -8.58 28.60
C MET A 30 1.86 -8.21 30.07
N GLY A 31 1.97 -6.91 30.35
CA GLY A 31 1.88 -6.36 31.71
C GLY A 31 0.44 -6.27 32.20
N ASP A 32 0.26 -6.00 33.50
CA ASP A 32 -1.07 -5.85 34.13
C ASP A 32 -1.74 -4.48 33.84
N THR A 33 -1.12 -3.60 33.05
CA THR A 33 -1.68 -2.29 32.67
C THR A 33 -1.57 -2.03 31.17
N ALA A 34 -2.64 -1.47 30.60
CA ALA A 34 -2.71 -1.00 29.22
C ALA A 34 -1.90 0.31 29.07
N SER A 35 -0.57 0.22 29.00
CA SER A 35 0.26 1.36 28.64
C SER A 35 0.25 1.58 27.12
N THR A 36 0.42 2.83 26.70
CA THR A 36 0.57 3.23 25.29
C THR A 36 1.98 2.95 24.73
N GLU A 37 2.83 2.27 25.50
CA GLU A 37 4.20 1.94 25.12
C GLU A 37 4.27 0.57 24.44
N ILE A 38 5.28 0.39 23.57
CA ILE A 38 5.53 -0.89 22.91
C ILE A 38 5.84 -1.95 23.99
N PRO A 39 5.08 -3.06 24.05
CA PRO A 39 5.30 -4.08 25.06
C PRO A 39 6.72 -4.65 25.00
N PRO A 40 7.34 -5.00 26.15
CA PRO A 40 8.68 -5.57 26.16
C PRO A 40 8.71 -6.91 25.42
N GLU A 41 9.73 -7.10 24.59
CA GLU A 41 9.92 -8.30 23.79
C GLU A 41 10.93 -9.23 24.47
N ARG A 42 10.58 -10.52 24.57
CA ARG A 42 11.46 -11.57 25.04
C ARG A 42 11.64 -12.63 23.98
N THR A 43 12.89 -13.03 23.75
CA THR A 43 13.22 -14.15 22.87
C THR A 43 13.41 -15.40 23.72
N ILE A 44 12.45 -16.31 23.66
CA ILE A 44 12.45 -17.56 24.43
C ILE A 44 12.87 -18.71 23.52
N VAL A 45 13.97 -19.37 23.88
CA VAL A 45 14.40 -20.63 23.27
C VAL A 45 13.80 -21.78 24.06
N LEU A 46 13.13 -22.72 23.40
CA LEU A 46 12.52 -23.87 24.06
C LEU A 46 13.58 -24.70 24.79
N SER A 47 13.42 -24.82 26.10
CA SER A 47 14.41 -25.46 26.97
C SER A 47 14.56 -26.96 26.64
N SER A 48 15.78 -27.48 26.78
CA SER A 48 16.15 -28.87 26.49
C SER A 48 15.94 -29.37 25.06
N LEU A 49 15.47 -28.52 24.14
CA LEU A 49 15.36 -28.84 22.72
C LEU A 49 16.58 -28.35 21.92
N MET A 50 16.79 -29.03 20.79
CA MET A 50 17.62 -28.58 19.69
C MET A 50 16.75 -28.59 18.43
N ALA A 51 16.45 -27.40 17.91
CA ALA A 51 15.85 -27.25 16.59
C ALA A 51 16.72 -26.31 15.72
N PRO A 52 16.33 -26.06 14.45
CA PRO A 52 17.11 -25.31 13.47
C PRO A 52 17.64 -23.94 13.92
N TYR A 53 18.93 -23.78 14.21
CA TYR A 53 19.47 -22.44 14.51
C TYR A 53 19.51 -21.53 13.27
N PHE A 54 18.89 -20.35 13.37
CA PHE A 54 19.29 -19.15 12.62
C PHE A 54 20.45 -18.46 13.37
N PHE A 55 21.36 -17.77 12.67
CA PHE A 55 22.31 -16.88 13.38
C PHE A 55 21.55 -15.64 13.83
N LYS A 56 21.33 -15.53 15.14
CA LYS A 56 20.62 -14.49 15.89
C LYS A 56 20.85 -13.07 15.33
N TRP A 57 19.77 -12.37 14.99
CA TRP A 57 19.73 -10.91 15.12
C TRP A 57 19.56 -10.62 16.61
N VAL A 58 20.52 -9.93 17.22
CA VAL A 58 20.36 -9.48 18.61
C VAL A 58 19.37 -8.32 18.59
N PHE A 59 18.13 -8.55 19.00
CA PHE A 59 17.15 -7.50 19.29
C PHE A 59 17.44 -6.94 20.68
N ASN A 60 18.48 -6.10 20.79
CA ASN A 60 18.56 -5.18 21.91
C ASN A 60 17.95 -3.86 21.43
N GLY A 61 16.96 -3.36 22.15
CA GLY A 61 16.24 -2.14 21.81
C GLY A 61 17.17 -1.08 21.21
N CYS A 62 16.98 -0.83 19.92
CA CYS A 62 17.62 0.21 19.10
C CYS A 62 18.99 -0.04 18.46
N ASP A 63 19.65 -1.18 18.63
CA ASP A 63 20.97 -1.42 18.00
C ASP A 63 21.01 -2.61 17.02
N PHE A 64 21.38 -2.33 15.76
CA PHE A 64 21.86 -3.33 14.81
C PHE A 64 23.39 -3.34 14.83
N GLN A 65 24.00 -4.18 15.66
CA GLN A 65 25.42 -4.49 15.55
C GLN A 65 25.59 -5.90 14.95
N TYR A 66 26.22 -5.97 13.77
CA TYR A 66 26.76 -7.22 13.24
C TYR A 66 27.88 -7.68 14.18
N ILE A 67 27.60 -8.54 15.16
CA ILE A 67 28.67 -9.29 15.82
C ILE A 67 29.00 -10.46 14.91
N LEU A 68 30.03 -10.26 14.06
CA LEU A 68 30.82 -11.34 13.50
C LEU A 68 31.45 -12.13 14.64
N LEU A 69 30.75 -13.15 15.15
CA LEU A 69 31.45 -14.24 15.82
C LEU A 69 32.19 -15.02 14.74
N ASN A 70 33.44 -14.62 14.51
CA ASN A 70 34.44 -15.37 13.75
C ASN A 70 34.44 -16.82 14.24
N ARG A 71 33.88 -17.72 13.43
CA ARG A 71 33.89 -19.17 13.68
C ARG A 71 34.98 -19.87 12.85
N SER A 72 36.09 -19.20 12.58
CA SER A 72 37.23 -19.75 11.84
C SER A 72 38.22 -20.54 12.72
N GLN A 73 37.97 -20.70 14.03
CA GLN A 73 38.95 -21.35 14.93
C GLN A 73 38.47 -22.54 15.77
N ILE A 74 37.32 -23.15 15.49
CA ILE A 74 36.95 -24.40 16.18
C ILE A 74 36.43 -25.42 15.16
N GLY A 75 37.30 -26.32 14.74
CA GLY A 75 36.91 -27.59 14.16
C GLY A 75 36.10 -28.37 15.20
N SER A 76 34.88 -28.78 14.86
CA SER A 76 34.09 -29.67 15.72
C SER A 76 33.09 -30.46 14.89
N LYS A 77 33.47 -31.72 14.64
CA LYS A 77 32.73 -32.76 13.91
C LYS A 77 31.49 -33.33 14.64
N ASN A 78 30.96 -32.70 15.69
CA ASN A 78 29.93 -33.33 16.56
C ASN A 78 28.77 -32.41 16.99
N ILE A 79 28.05 -31.79 16.05
CA ILE A 79 26.78 -31.07 16.32
C ILE A 79 25.83 -31.25 15.13
N THR A 80 24.66 -31.88 15.32
CA THR A 80 23.71 -32.16 14.22
C THR A 80 22.29 -31.71 14.59
N ALA A 81 21.90 -30.52 14.15
CA ALA A 81 20.53 -30.02 14.13
C ALA A 81 20.30 -29.18 12.86
N PRO A 82 19.24 -29.44 12.07
CA PRO A 82 19.06 -28.88 10.74
C PRO A 82 18.97 -27.34 10.68
N LYS A 83 20.00 -26.60 10.30
CA LYS A 83 19.99 -25.12 10.14
C LYS A 83 19.20 -24.62 8.91
N LEU A 84 18.48 -23.51 9.03
CA LEU A 84 17.95 -22.78 7.85
C LEU A 84 19.07 -22.04 7.10
N ALA A 85 18.83 -21.75 5.82
CA ALA A 85 19.73 -21.04 4.91
C ALA A 85 20.13 -19.65 5.43
N ARG A 86 21.43 -19.31 5.31
CA ARG A 86 21.99 -17.99 5.61
C ARG A 86 21.92 -17.08 4.39
N ARG A 87 21.51 -15.84 4.60
CA ARG A 87 21.48 -14.78 3.56
C ARG A 87 22.21 -13.55 4.10
N GLY A 88 23.47 -13.40 3.65
CA GLY A 88 24.45 -12.40 4.10
C GLY A 88 25.84 -13.03 4.25
N GLY A 89 26.79 -12.70 3.36
CA GLY A 89 28.07 -13.40 3.24
C GLY A 89 27.98 -14.68 2.38
N LYS A 90 28.59 -15.79 2.81
CA LYS A 90 28.54 -17.08 2.08
C LYS A 90 27.13 -17.70 2.22
N GLN A 91 26.38 -17.74 1.11
CA GLN A 91 25.04 -18.33 1.03
C GLN A 91 25.08 -19.81 1.43
N THR A 92 24.17 -20.24 2.33
CA THR A 92 24.01 -21.66 2.72
C THR A 92 22.63 -22.17 2.32
N THR A 93 22.46 -23.48 2.22
CA THR A 93 21.16 -24.13 2.01
C THR A 93 20.48 -24.41 3.35
N ASP A 94 19.17 -24.69 3.32
CA ASP A 94 18.50 -25.30 4.46
C ASP A 94 19.10 -26.70 4.70
N GLU A 95 19.24 -27.10 5.95
CA GLU A 95 19.50 -28.47 6.33
C GLU A 95 18.15 -29.23 6.36
N PRO A 96 18.16 -30.56 6.22
CA PRO A 96 16.93 -31.35 6.05
C PRO A 96 15.93 -31.17 7.21
N TRP A 97 14.65 -30.92 6.90
CA TRP A 97 13.56 -30.71 7.88
C TRP A 97 13.54 -29.35 8.60
N ALA A 98 14.51 -28.47 8.33
CA ALA A 98 14.62 -27.17 9.01
C ALA A 98 13.43 -26.25 8.74
N TRP A 99 13.01 -26.18 7.47
CA TRP A 99 11.89 -25.36 7.03
C TRP A 99 10.56 -25.86 7.60
N GLN A 100 10.31 -27.17 7.54
CA GLN A 100 9.08 -27.78 8.03
C GLN A 100 8.93 -27.58 9.54
N SER A 101 10.03 -27.65 10.29
CA SER A 101 10.05 -27.36 11.73
C SER A 101 9.65 -25.91 12.04
N ARG A 102 10.20 -24.92 11.32
CA ARG A 102 9.80 -23.51 11.45
C ARG A 102 8.34 -23.30 11.04
N GLU A 103 7.91 -23.85 9.91
CA GLU A 103 6.54 -23.67 9.40
C GLU A 103 5.52 -24.36 10.29
N PHE A 104 5.86 -25.47 10.93
CA PHE A 104 5.01 -26.10 11.94
C PHE A 104 4.75 -25.12 13.10
N LEU A 105 5.80 -24.50 13.63
CA LEU A 105 5.65 -23.48 14.67
C LEU A 105 4.91 -22.24 14.17
N ARG A 106 5.25 -21.74 12.97
CA ARG A 106 4.59 -20.57 12.37
C ARG A 106 3.09 -20.83 12.19
N ASN A 107 2.71 -21.95 11.59
CA ASN A 107 1.30 -22.27 11.32
C ASN A 107 0.52 -22.63 12.58
N SER A 108 1.18 -23.21 13.58
CA SER A 108 0.52 -23.60 14.82
C SER A 108 0.40 -22.46 15.84
N TYR A 109 1.29 -21.44 15.78
CA TYR A 109 1.42 -20.43 16.84
C TYR A 109 1.48 -18.97 16.34
N CYS A 110 1.81 -18.73 15.08
CA CYS A 110 1.64 -17.44 14.38
C CYS A 110 0.48 -17.55 13.39
N ILE A 111 -0.75 -17.54 13.91
CA ILE A 111 -2.03 -17.29 13.20
C ILE A 111 -1.92 -17.38 11.67
N CYS A 112 -2.27 -18.54 11.10
CA CYS A 112 -2.62 -18.57 9.69
C CYS A 112 -4.07 -18.08 9.53
N LEU A 113 -4.23 -16.80 9.19
CA LEU A 113 -5.29 -16.47 8.24
C LEU A 113 -4.71 -16.77 6.86
N CYS A 114 -4.73 -18.05 6.52
CA CYS A 114 -4.39 -18.48 5.17
C CYS A 114 -5.49 -17.95 4.24
N TYR A 115 -5.11 -17.30 3.14
CA TYR A 115 -6.07 -16.83 2.12
C TYR A 115 -6.88 -18.00 1.52
N ASP A 116 -6.30 -19.20 1.48
CA ASP A 116 -7.00 -20.43 1.13
C ASP A 116 -7.43 -21.20 2.38
N ARG A 117 -8.74 -21.14 2.67
CA ARG A 117 -9.42 -21.87 3.75
C ARG A 117 -9.33 -23.40 3.62
N ALA A 118 -8.76 -23.91 2.53
CA ALA A 118 -8.74 -25.32 2.17
C ALA A 118 -7.57 -26.13 2.75
N LEU A 119 -6.47 -25.49 3.20
CA LEU A 119 -5.23 -26.21 3.55
C LEU A 119 -4.76 -26.09 5.02
N CYS A 120 -5.45 -25.32 5.86
CA CYS A 120 -5.10 -25.22 7.29
C CYS A 120 -6.11 -25.91 8.20
N ILE A 121 -5.58 -26.88 8.95
CA ILE A 121 -6.12 -27.58 10.13
C ILE A 121 -7.53 -27.10 10.55
N LYS A 122 -8.52 -27.95 10.31
CA LYS A 122 -9.98 -27.77 10.53
C LYS A 122 -10.42 -27.53 12.00
N SER A 123 -9.57 -27.05 12.92
CA SER A 123 -9.89 -27.05 14.36
C SER A 123 -9.66 -25.76 15.14
N ILE A 124 -9.22 -24.65 14.53
CA ILE A 124 -9.05 -23.39 15.28
C ILE A 124 -10.00 -22.33 14.72
N SER A 125 -11.24 -22.38 15.20
CA SER A 125 -12.36 -21.58 14.72
C SER A 125 -12.50 -20.20 15.37
N ASN A 126 -11.46 -19.67 16.01
CA ASN A 126 -11.46 -18.29 16.53
C ASN A 126 -10.04 -17.73 16.46
N ILE A 127 -9.82 -16.85 15.48
CA ILE A 127 -8.51 -16.28 15.17
C ILE A 127 -8.44 -14.89 15.80
N SER A 128 -8.03 -14.86 17.06
CA SER A 128 -7.47 -13.69 17.74
C SER A 128 -6.00 -13.97 18.03
N VAL A 129 -5.22 -12.90 18.23
CA VAL A 129 -3.83 -12.92 18.69
C VAL A 129 -3.64 -14.00 19.77
N GLN A 130 -2.87 -15.05 19.49
CA GLN A 130 -2.84 -16.24 20.36
C GLN A 130 -2.00 -15.96 21.61
N GLU A 131 -2.68 -15.78 22.74
CA GLU A 131 -2.07 -15.61 24.05
C GLU A 131 -1.38 -16.91 24.48
N VAL A 132 -0.13 -16.78 24.93
CA VAL A 132 0.69 -17.87 25.47
C VAL A 132 1.12 -17.56 26.89
N LYS A 133 1.27 -18.61 27.69
CA LYS A 133 1.98 -18.53 28.97
C LYS A 133 3.41 -19.00 28.76
N PHE A 134 4.38 -18.38 29.40
CA PHE A 134 5.76 -18.80 29.28
C PHE A 134 6.52 -18.64 30.59
N GLN A 135 7.57 -19.44 30.75
CA GLN A 135 8.38 -19.47 31.96
C GLN A 135 9.85 -19.58 31.56
N VAL A 136 10.66 -18.62 32.02
CA VAL A 136 12.11 -18.66 31.82
C VAL A 136 12.72 -19.67 32.78
N ASP A 137 13.37 -20.69 32.22
CA ASP A 137 14.08 -21.70 32.97
C ASP A 137 15.47 -21.27 33.38
N TYR A 138 16.23 -20.72 32.45
CA TYR A 138 17.58 -20.24 32.70
C TYR A 138 17.99 -19.23 31.66
N THR A 139 18.94 -18.37 32.02
CA THR A 139 19.50 -17.37 31.11
C THR A 139 20.99 -17.65 30.98
N LEU A 140 21.50 -17.72 29.76
CA LEU A 140 22.94 -17.81 29.49
C LEU A 140 23.49 -16.39 29.30
N PRO A 141 24.16 -15.77 30.31
CA PRO A 141 24.51 -14.36 30.27
C PRO A 141 25.52 -14.04 29.16
N GLN A 142 26.44 -14.97 28.88
CA GLN A 142 27.43 -14.84 27.80
C GLN A 142 26.81 -14.74 26.40
N ARG A 143 25.56 -15.18 26.23
CA ARG A 143 24.84 -15.19 24.94
C ARG A 143 23.61 -14.28 24.93
N GLY A 144 23.23 -13.71 26.07
CA GLY A 144 21.97 -12.98 26.25
C GLY A 144 20.76 -13.77 25.75
N LEU A 145 20.69 -15.07 26.06
CA LEU A 145 19.62 -15.97 25.64
C LEU A 145 18.84 -16.48 26.85
N GLU A 146 17.52 -16.34 26.80
CA GLU A 146 16.58 -16.91 27.77
C GLU A 146 16.07 -18.26 27.23
N PHE A 147 16.27 -19.32 28.00
CA PHE A 147 15.72 -20.65 27.74
C PHE A 147 14.51 -20.86 28.62
N GLY A 148 13.43 -21.40 28.09
CA GLY A 148 12.19 -21.54 28.83
C GLY A 148 11.17 -22.45 28.19
N ASN A 149 10.04 -22.61 28.87
CA ASN A 149 8.88 -23.35 28.35
C ASN A 149 7.81 -22.36 27.91
N VAL A 150 7.11 -22.70 26.83
CA VAL A 150 5.99 -21.93 26.30
C VAL A 150 4.76 -22.84 26.25
N PHE A 151 3.63 -22.33 26.69
CA PHE A 151 2.37 -23.04 26.84
C PHE A 151 1.27 -22.36 26.05
N LEU A 152 0.52 -23.14 25.30
CA LEU A 152 -0.72 -22.73 24.65
C LEU A 152 -1.90 -23.35 25.40
N GLY A 153 -2.65 -22.54 26.15
CA GLY A 153 -3.54 -23.08 27.19
C GLY A 153 -2.71 -23.84 28.23
N ASP A 154 -2.98 -25.15 28.38
CA ASP A 154 -2.28 -26.03 29.32
C ASP A 154 -1.22 -26.93 28.64
N LYS A 155 -0.95 -26.70 27.37
CA LYS A 155 -0.15 -27.58 26.50
C LYS A 155 1.23 -26.99 26.23
N ASN A 156 2.29 -27.68 26.66
CA ASN A 156 3.67 -27.25 26.39
C ASN A 156 4.02 -27.43 24.91
N VAL A 157 4.42 -26.34 24.24
CA VAL A 157 4.77 -26.28 22.83
C VAL A 157 5.91 -27.26 22.49
N ALA A 158 6.88 -27.42 23.40
CA ALA A 158 8.02 -28.31 23.21
C ALA A 158 7.59 -29.77 22.97
N PHE A 159 6.49 -30.23 23.59
CA PHE A 159 5.98 -31.58 23.38
C PHE A 159 5.49 -31.80 21.95
N TYR A 160 4.83 -30.81 21.35
CA TYR A 160 4.32 -30.91 19.98
C TYR A 160 5.45 -30.98 18.95
N VAL A 161 6.45 -30.12 19.11
CA VAL A 161 7.61 -30.07 18.22
C VAL A 161 8.37 -31.39 18.24
N VAL A 162 8.60 -31.94 19.45
CA VAL A 162 9.29 -33.22 19.61
C VAL A 162 8.45 -34.40 19.11
N ALA A 163 7.16 -34.45 19.45
CA ALA A 163 6.27 -35.56 19.07
C ALA A 163 6.13 -35.72 17.55
N GLN A 164 6.22 -34.62 16.80
CA GLN A 164 6.19 -34.62 15.34
C GLN A 164 7.58 -34.79 14.70
N GLY A 165 8.63 -34.97 15.51
CA GLY A 165 10.00 -35.17 15.04
C GLY A 165 10.66 -33.92 14.45
N TRP A 166 10.21 -32.72 14.84
CA TRP A 166 10.74 -31.45 14.34
C TRP A 166 11.92 -30.89 15.16
N ALA A 167 12.17 -31.46 16.34
CA ALA A 167 13.31 -31.16 17.21
C ALA A 167 13.83 -32.43 17.89
N LYS A 168 15.10 -32.39 18.31
CA LYS A 168 15.75 -33.45 19.10
C LYS A 168 16.05 -32.94 20.50
N LEU A 169 16.11 -33.83 21.48
CA LEU A 169 16.57 -33.46 22.82
C LEU A 169 18.08 -33.19 22.81
N LYS A 170 18.52 -32.23 23.64
CA LYS A 170 19.95 -32.00 23.90
C LYS A 170 20.60 -33.25 24.49
N THR A 171 21.82 -33.58 24.03
CA THR A 171 22.59 -34.70 24.60
C THR A 171 23.17 -34.33 25.97
N VAL A 172 23.59 -35.32 26.76
CA VAL A 172 24.26 -35.11 28.06
C VAL A 172 25.44 -34.14 27.93
N ARG A 173 26.25 -34.29 26.88
CA ARG A 173 27.38 -33.41 26.57
C ARG A 173 26.98 -31.96 26.25
N ASP A 174 25.76 -31.74 25.76
CA ASP A 174 25.24 -30.40 25.47
C ASP A 174 24.62 -29.76 26.70
N LEU A 175 24.03 -30.56 27.59
CA LEU A 175 23.56 -30.10 28.90
C LEU A 175 24.74 -29.70 29.79
N ASP A 176 25.86 -30.40 29.73
CA ASP A 176 27.09 -30.05 30.46
C ASP A 176 27.64 -28.66 30.06
N LYS A 177 27.52 -28.29 28.78
CA LYS A 177 27.91 -26.94 28.28
C LYS A 177 27.00 -25.84 28.82
N ASP A 178 25.75 -26.16 29.12
CA ASP A 178 24.76 -25.26 29.71
C ASP A 178 24.79 -25.32 31.26
N ARG A 179 25.92 -25.75 31.85
CA ARG A 179 26.12 -25.91 33.31
C ARG A 179 25.15 -26.90 33.98
N GLY A 180 24.64 -27.86 33.22
CA GLY A 180 23.70 -28.87 33.71
C GLY A 180 22.28 -28.33 33.95
N GLU A 181 21.92 -27.18 33.39
CA GLU A 181 20.57 -26.62 33.49
C GLU A 181 19.67 -27.18 32.37
N PHE A 182 18.50 -27.72 32.75
CA PHE A 182 17.56 -28.37 31.83
C PHE A 182 16.10 -28.07 32.19
N SER A 183 15.21 -28.30 31.22
CA SER A 183 13.77 -28.19 31.38
C SER A 183 13.26 -29.15 32.47
N PRO A 184 12.35 -28.72 33.36
CA PRO A 184 11.71 -29.63 34.32
C PRO A 184 10.92 -30.76 33.62
N TYR A 185 10.57 -30.59 32.33
CA TYR A 185 9.80 -31.54 31.54
C TYR A 185 10.65 -32.55 30.76
N LEU A 186 11.97 -32.64 31.01
CA LEU A 186 12.89 -33.49 30.24
C LEU A 186 12.45 -34.96 30.14
N LYS A 187 11.93 -35.53 31.23
CA LYS A 187 11.46 -36.93 31.25
C LYS A 187 10.27 -37.14 30.30
N GLU A 188 9.36 -36.17 30.22
CA GLU A 188 8.20 -36.22 29.34
C GLU A 188 8.58 -35.96 27.89
N LEU A 189 9.48 -35.00 27.64
CA LEU A 189 10.05 -34.75 26.32
C LEU A 189 10.69 -36.00 25.74
N LYS A 190 11.40 -36.79 26.56
CA LYS A 190 12.01 -38.04 26.12
C LYS A 190 10.98 -39.08 25.67
N LYS A 191 9.85 -39.20 26.38
CA LYS A 191 8.75 -40.09 25.97
C LYS A 191 8.20 -39.71 24.59
N TRP A 192 8.04 -38.41 24.34
CA TRP A 192 7.58 -37.91 23.03
C TRP A 192 8.61 -38.11 21.92
N GLU A 193 9.91 -37.98 22.24
CA GLU A 193 10.98 -38.24 21.27
C GLU A 193 11.03 -39.72 20.89
N ASP A 194 10.91 -40.61 21.86
CA ASP A 194 10.91 -42.06 21.60
C ASP A 194 9.70 -42.47 20.74
N LYS A 195 8.53 -41.86 20.98
CA LYS A 195 7.36 -42.02 20.11
C LYS A 195 7.59 -41.48 18.69
N ALA A 196 8.29 -40.35 18.55
CA ALA A 196 8.62 -39.80 17.24
C ALA A 196 9.62 -40.68 16.47
N LYS A 197 10.57 -41.32 17.18
CA LYS A 197 11.49 -42.32 16.61
C LYS A 197 10.77 -43.56 16.13
N GLU A 198 9.88 -44.11 16.95
CA GLU A 198 9.08 -45.29 16.63
C GLU A 198 8.21 -45.07 15.39
N ASN A 199 7.61 -43.87 15.29
CA ASN A 199 6.79 -43.48 14.14
C ASN A 199 7.61 -43.03 12.91
N GLY A 200 8.94 -42.94 13.01
CA GLY A 200 9.80 -42.41 11.95
C GLY A 200 9.41 -40.99 11.51
N ALA A 201 9.00 -40.14 12.46
CA ALA A 201 8.50 -38.80 12.17
C ALA A 201 9.63 -37.79 11.95
N GLY A 202 9.46 -36.88 10.98
CA GLY A 202 10.36 -35.75 10.72
C GLY A 202 11.84 -36.16 10.61
N CYS A 203 12.68 -35.62 11.49
CA CYS A 203 14.12 -35.90 11.51
C CYS A 203 14.51 -37.35 11.90
N TRP A 204 13.54 -38.18 12.27
CA TRP A 204 13.67 -39.61 12.52
C TRP A 204 13.20 -40.47 11.34
N SER A 205 12.66 -39.86 10.29
CA SER A 205 12.29 -40.56 9.06
C SER A 205 13.53 -41.11 8.33
N LYS A 206 13.37 -42.25 7.66
CA LYS A 206 14.38 -42.81 6.75
C LYS A 206 14.44 -42.05 5.41
N ALA A 207 13.47 -41.19 5.12
CA ALA A 207 13.47 -40.36 3.91
C ALA A 207 14.51 -39.22 4.02
N SER A 208 15.17 -38.89 2.92
CA SER A 208 15.99 -37.68 2.83
C SER A 208 15.09 -36.46 3.06
N GLY A 209 15.36 -35.69 4.12
CA GLY A 209 14.50 -34.57 4.47
C GLY A 209 14.44 -33.52 3.39
N SER A 210 13.24 -32.96 3.18
CA SER A 210 12.99 -32.01 2.11
C SER A 210 13.70 -30.68 2.38
N VAL A 211 14.71 -30.38 1.58
CA VAL A 211 15.44 -29.11 1.55
C VAL A 211 14.85 -28.25 0.43
N ARG A 212 14.45 -27.02 0.74
CA ARG A 212 13.95 -26.10 -0.28
C ARG A 212 15.07 -25.68 -1.22
N ASN A 213 14.75 -25.61 -2.51
CA ASN A 213 15.61 -24.91 -3.45
C ASN A 213 15.36 -23.41 -3.30
N LEU A 214 16.36 -22.67 -2.78
CA LEU A 214 16.21 -21.25 -2.51
C LEU A 214 17.03 -20.45 -3.52
N PRO A 215 16.39 -19.67 -4.40
CA PRO A 215 17.09 -18.87 -5.40
C PRO A 215 18.01 -17.83 -4.74
N PRO A 216 18.99 -17.27 -5.47
CA PRO A 216 19.80 -16.16 -4.97
C PRO A 216 18.92 -15.02 -4.47
N SER A 217 19.32 -14.38 -3.36
CA SER A 217 18.56 -13.24 -2.86
C SER A 217 18.77 -12.03 -3.76
N LEU A 218 17.69 -11.27 -4.02
CA LEU A 218 17.72 -10.00 -4.75
C LEU A 218 17.79 -8.79 -3.80
N VAL A 219 17.91 -9.03 -2.49
CA VAL A 219 17.95 -7.95 -1.49
C VAL A 219 19.34 -7.33 -1.45
N GLY A 220 19.41 -6.02 -1.73
CA GLY A 220 20.62 -5.21 -1.49
C GLY A 220 21.74 -5.41 -2.51
N ASP A 221 21.49 -6.06 -3.64
CA ASP A 221 22.44 -6.24 -4.74
C ASP A 221 22.01 -5.42 -5.97
N PRO A 222 22.66 -4.27 -6.24
CA PRO A 222 22.33 -3.41 -7.38
C PRO A 222 22.47 -4.10 -8.75
N ASN A 223 23.35 -5.11 -8.86
CA ASN A 223 23.57 -5.83 -10.12
C ASN A 223 22.38 -6.71 -10.51
N LYS A 224 21.44 -6.95 -9.58
CA LYS A 224 20.25 -7.79 -9.79
C LYS A 224 18.97 -7.00 -10.04
N ASN A 225 19.05 -5.70 -10.28
CA ASN A 225 17.89 -4.86 -10.60
C ASN A 225 17.13 -5.36 -11.86
N GLY A 226 17.83 -5.99 -12.81
CA GLY A 226 17.22 -6.63 -13.98
C GLY A 226 16.33 -7.82 -13.62
N GLU A 227 16.75 -8.64 -12.65
CA GLU A 227 15.97 -9.79 -12.15
C GLU A 227 14.71 -9.32 -11.42
N ILE A 228 14.81 -8.25 -10.62
CA ILE A 228 13.65 -7.63 -9.95
C ILE A 228 12.65 -7.10 -10.99
N THR A 229 13.15 -6.47 -12.06
CA THR A 229 12.29 -5.95 -13.14
C THR A 229 11.58 -7.09 -13.87
N ARG A 230 12.29 -8.19 -14.16
CA ARG A 230 11.70 -9.38 -14.78
C ARG A 230 10.60 -10.00 -13.92
N LEU A 231 10.84 -10.11 -12.61
CA LEU A 231 9.87 -10.61 -11.64
C LEU A 231 8.57 -9.78 -11.65
N VAL A 232 8.66 -8.45 -11.75
CA VAL A 232 7.47 -7.58 -11.90
C VAL A 232 6.72 -7.87 -13.19
N VAL A 233 7.43 -8.02 -14.32
CA VAL A 233 6.81 -8.28 -15.63
C VAL A 233 6.09 -9.62 -15.64
N GLU A 234 6.70 -10.66 -15.07
CA GLU A 234 6.13 -12.01 -14.99
C GLU A 234 4.87 -12.08 -14.12
N ASN A 235 4.76 -11.23 -13.10
CA ASN A 235 3.65 -11.22 -12.14
C ASN A 235 2.71 -10.00 -12.31
N LYS A 236 2.76 -9.33 -13.47
CA LYS A 236 2.03 -8.08 -13.69
C LYS A 236 0.53 -8.31 -13.63
N GLY A 237 -0.14 -7.55 -12.75
CA GLY A 237 -1.60 -7.61 -12.58
C GLY A 237 -2.09 -8.82 -11.75
N THR A 238 -1.18 -9.63 -11.22
CA THR A 238 -1.52 -10.78 -10.38
C THR A 238 -1.11 -10.56 -8.92
N GLU A 239 -1.80 -11.23 -8.01
CA GLU A 239 -1.44 -11.26 -6.59
C GLU A 239 -0.53 -12.42 -6.28
N VAL A 240 0.68 -12.11 -5.82
CA VAL A 240 1.66 -13.11 -5.41
C VAL A 240 1.50 -13.38 -3.91
N GLN A 241 1.44 -14.64 -3.51
CA GLN A 241 1.48 -15.01 -2.11
C GLN A 241 2.91 -14.86 -1.59
N ALA A 242 3.08 -14.32 -0.40
CA ALA A 242 4.39 -14.11 0.18
C ALA A 242 4.40 -14.34 1.68
N ILE A 243 5.55 -14.71 2.23
CA ILE A 243 5.78 -14.77 3.68
C ILE A 243 6.67 -13.60 4.06
N VAL A 244 6.23 -12.75 4.99
CA VAL A 244 7.06 -11.64 5.48
C VAL A 244 8.11 -12.18 6.44
N GLU A 245 9.38 -12.06 6.07
CA GLU A 245 10.50 -12.54 6.86
C GLU A 245 11.03 -11.47 7.81
N TYR A 246 11.01 -10.21 7.37
CA TYR A 246 11.59 -9.12 8.14
C TYR A 246 10.91 -7.78 7.85
N VAL A 247 10.75 -6.95 8.88
CA VAL A 247 10.23 -5.59 8.80
C VAL A 247 11.37 -4.62 9.14
N ARG A 248 11.81 -3.84 8.15
CA ARG A 248 12.88 -2.85 8.35
C ARG A 248 12.36 -1.62 9.09
N ASP A 249 11.24 -1.10 8.59
CA ASP A 249 10.45 0.03 9.09
C ASP A 249 8.99 -0.24 8.71
N GLY A 250 8.06 0.63 9.11
CA GLY A 250 6.63 0.40 8.86
C GLY A 250 6.25 0.24 7.39
N SER A 251 7.06 0.74 6.45
CA SER A 251 6.76 0.73 5.01
C SER A 251 7.72 -0.12 4.17
N THR A 252 8.62 -0.88 4.80
CA THR A 252 9.65 -1.66 4.08
C THR A 252 9.77 -3.08 4.63
N LEU A 253 9.43 -4.05 3.79
CA LEU A 253 9.38 -5.48 4.13
C LEU A 253 10.45 -6.26 3.35
N HIS A 254 10.97 -7.33 3.94
CA HIS A 254 11.66 -8.40 3.20
C HIS A 254 10.74 -9.62 3.23
N VAL A 255 10.53 -10.19 2.05
CA VAL A 255 9.53 -11.24 1.85
C VAL A 255 10.11 -12.37 1.01
N TYR A 256 9.60 -13.58 1.25
CA TYR A 256 9.74 -14.70 0.34
C TYR A 256 8.48 -14.80 -0.53
N LEU A 257 8.62 -14.58 -1.84
CA LEU A 257 7.53 -14.80 -2.79
C LEU A 257 7.36 -16.29 -3.05
N LEU A 258 6.13 -16.78 -2.98
CA LEU A 258 5.76 -18.18 -3.19
C LEU A 258 5.31 -18.41 -4.64
N PRO A 259 5.50 -19.62 -5.19
CA PRO A 259 6.03 -20.83 -4.53
C PRO A 259 7.57 -20.93 -4.50
N ASP A 260 8.27 -20.10 -5.29
CA ASP A 260 9.72 -20.27 -5.55
C ASP A 260 10.64 -19.79 -4.41
N TYR A 261 10.08 -19.23 -3.34
CA TYR A 261 10.82 -18.64 -2.22
C TYR A 261 11.83 -17.57 -2.67
N GLN A 262 11.46 -16.76 -3.66
CA GLN A 262 12.30 -15.66 -4.11
C GLN A 262 12.37 -14.56 -3.04
N HIS A 263 13.57 -14.34 -2.48
CA HIS A 263 13.78 -13.35 -1.42
C HIS A 263 13.97 -11.95 -2.00
N VAL A 264 13.03 -11.05 -1.70
CA VAL A 264 13.00 -9.66 -2.22
C VAL A 264 12.69 -8.65 -1.12
N ARG A 265 13.09 -7.39 -1.32
CA ARG A 265 12.71 -6.25 -0.48
C ARG A 265 11.58 -5.50 -1.17
N VAL A 266 10.44 -5.40 -0.51
CA VAL A 266 9.25 -4.69 -1.00
C VAL A 266 9.07 -3.39 -0.21
N PHE A 267 8.92 -2.29 -0.94
CA PHE A 267 8.51 -1.00 -0.40
C PHE A 267 6.99 -0.86 -0.59
N VAL A 268 6.28 -0.60 0.50
CA VAL A 268 4.81 -0.52 0.49
C VAL A 268 4.39 0.69 -0.35
N ALA A 269 3.58 0.43 -1.38
CA ALA A 269 3.20 1.44 -2.35
C ALA A 269 2.38 2.57 -1.72
N GLY A 270 2.72 3.82 -2.07
CA GLY A 270 1.94 5.01 -1.72
C GLY A 270 2.18 5.61 -0.34
N VAL A 271 3.08 5.04 0.45
CA VAL A 271 3.32 5.46 1.82
C VAL A 271 4.79 5.47 2.18
N GLN A 272 5.16 6.31 3.15
CA GLN A 272 6.49 6.31 3.75
C GLN A 272 6.34 6.38 5.27
N ALA A 273 6.83 5.36 5.95
CA ALA A 273 6.94 5.34 7.40
C ALA A 273 8.17 6.13 7.88
N PRO A 274 8.17 6.66 9.12
CA PRO A 274 9.36 7.22 9.74
C PRO A 274 10.51 6.21 9.79
N SER A 275 11.73 6.67 9.51
CA SER A 275 12.89 5.80 9.34
C SER A 275 13.51 5.39 10.68
N MET A 276 13.85 4.11 10.79
CA MET A 276 14.60 3.57 11.93
C MET A 276 16.10 3.92 11.94
N ARG A 277 16.59 4.64 10.91
CA ARG A 277 18.00 5.03 10.64
C ARG A 277 19.07 4.10 11.24
N ASN A 278 19.66 3.23 10.41
CA ASN A 278 21.07 2.83 10.55
C ASN A 278 21.70 2.45 9.19
N TRP A 279 23.00 2.72 9.07
CA TRP A 279 23.82 3.11 7.90
C TRP A 279 24.03 2.11 6.72
N MET A 280 24.20 2.67 5.50
CA MET A 280 25.03 2.14 4.40
C MET A 280 26.09 3.21 4.08
N VAL A 281 27.37 2.83 3.98
CA VAL A 281 28.51 3.72 3.67
C VAL A 281 28.39 4.25 2.25
N GLU A 282 28.31 5.57 2.05
CA GLU A 282 28.81 6.17 0.81
C GLU A 282 30.29 6.52 0.98
N PRO A 283 31.19 6.10 0.08
CA PRO A 283 32.57 6.52 0.12
C PRO A 283 32.66 8.01 -0.26
N VAL A 284 33.17 8.82 0.66
CA VAL A 284 33.48 10.23 0.39
C VAL A 284 34.54 10.30 -0.72
N LYS A 285 34.23 10.99 -1.82
CA LYS A 285 35.23 11.39 -2.82
C LYS A 285 36.21 12.34 -2.14
N ALA A 286 37.46 11.93 -2.01
CA ALA A 286 38.53 12.83 -1.58
C ALA A 286 38.80 13.84 -2.71
N GLU A 287 38.57 15.13 -2.44
CA GLU A 287 39.12 16.20 -3.26
C GLU A 287 40.64 16.24 -3.06
N ALA A 288 41.38 15.92 -4.12
CA ALA A 288 42.82 16.04 -4.15
C ALA A 288 43.20 17.46 -4.59
N ASN A 289 43.72 18.26 -3.66
CA ASN A 289 44.52 19.44 -3.97
C ASN A 289 45.96 19.20 -3.46
N GLY A 290 46.91 19.03 -4.39
CA GLY A 290 48.35 19.02 -4.09
C GLY A 290 49.17 18.05 -4.95
N LYS A 291 50.15 18.60 -5.69
CA LYS A 291 51.05 17.96 -6.69
C LYS A 291 51.80 16.70 -6.20
N PRO A 292 52.26 15.82 -7.12
CA PRO A 292 52.91 14.56 -6.78
C PRO A 292 54.40 14.76 -6.49
N SER A 293 54.90 14.13 -5.43
CA SER A 293 56.32 13.80 -5.30
C SER A 293 56.50 12.32 -4.96
N ASN A 294 57.50 11.74 -5.62
CA ASN A 294 57.79 10.33 -5.77
C ASN A 294 58.43 9.77 -4.49
N GLY A 295 57.95 8.63 -3.98
CA GLY A 295 58.58 7.96 -2.83
C GLY A 295 57.80 6.74 -2.32
N SER A 296 58.49 5.59 -2.30
CA SER A 296 58.03 4.27 -1.84
C SER A 296 57.26 4.28 -0.49
N ARG A 297 56.08 3.64 -0.46
CA ARG A 297 55.24 3.48 0.76
C ARG A 297 55.74 2.29 1.60
N GLY A 298 56.35 2.58 2.75
CA GLY A 298 56.52 1.62 3.84
C GLY A 298 55.21 1.34 4.60
N PRO A 299 55.16 0.34 5.50
CA PRO A 299 53.96 0.00 6.27
C PRO A 299 53.56 1.13 7.23
N LEU A 300 52.25 1.41 7.32
CA LEU A 300 51.70 2.47 8.16
C LEU A 300 52.07 2.28 9.64
N THR A 301 52.46 3.38 10.30
CA THR A 301 52.83 3.39 11.72
C THR A 301 51.59 3.24 12.62
N SER A 302 51.80 2.78 13.85
CA SER A 302 50.73 2.57 14.85
C SER A 302 49.87 3.82 15.08
N ALA A 303 50.43 5.03 14.98
CA ALA A 303 49.69 6.30 15.10
C ALA A 303 48.74 6.55 13.91
N GLN A 304 49.12 6.17 12.69
CA GLN A 304 48.24 6.24 11.51
C GLN A 304 47.13 5.18 11.53
N LYS A 305 47.36 4.03 12.18
CA LYS A 305 46.30 3.04 12.45
C LYS A 305 45.28 3.55 13.47
N VAL A 306 45.70 4.33 14.46
CA VAL A 306 44.80 4.87 15.51
C VAL A 306 43.88 5.96 14.93
N VAL A 307 44.37 6.81 14.04
CA VAL A 307 43.54 7.84 13.35
C VAL A 307 42.60 7.21 12.31
N ALA A 308 42.97 6.09 11.68
CA ALA A 308 42.06 5.32 10.83
C ALA A 308 40.98 4.55 11.62
N SER A 309 41.16 4.36 12.92
CA SER A 309 40.21 3.67 13.81
C SER A 309 39.27 4.59 14.61
N SER A 310 39.47 5.91 14.54
CA SER A 310 38.56 6.89 15.15
C SER A 310 37.66 7.52 14.10
N THR A 311 36.90 6.69 13.37
CA THR A 311 35.67 7.19 12.72
C THR A 311 34.60 7.21 13.80
N SER A 312 34.32 8.38 14.37
CA SER A 312 33.15 8.57 15.22
C SER A 312 31.90 8.33 14.36
N VAL A 313 31.34 7.13 14.46
CA VAL A 313 30.01 6.80 13.93
C VAL A 313 29.00 7.57 14.79
N THR A 314 28.57 8.73 14.33
CA THR A 314 27.38 9.37 14.90
C THR A 314 26.15 8.57 14.46
N GLN A 315 25.71 7.65 15.32
CA GLN A 315 24.43 6.96 15.21
C GLN A 315 23.30 8.00 15.23
N GLY A 316 22.51 8.08 14.16
CA GLY A 316 21.29 8.89 14.17
C GLY A 316 20.20 8.14 14.94
N ALA A 317 19.59 8.77 15.95
CA ALA A 317 18.42 8.21 16.61
C ALA A 317 17.26 7.95 15.60
N PRO A 318 16.39 6.95 15.83
CA PRO A 318 15.20 6.73 15.02
C PRO A 318 14.34 8.00 14.94
N GLU A 319 13.68 8.21 13.80
CA GLU A 319 12.71 9.31 13.66
C GLU A 319 11.52 9.11 14.62
N ASP A 320 10.86 10.21 15.00
CA ASP A 320 9.68 10.15 15.86
C ASP A 320 8.63 9.19 15.28
N PHE A 321 8.05 8.36 16.15
CA PHE A 321 7.09 7.31 15.80
C PHE A 321 7.62 6.19 14.89
N ALA A 322 8.94 6.12 14.59
CA ALA A 322 9.51 5.06 13.78
C ALA A 322 9.39 3.68 14.43
N ARG A 323 9.60 3.61 15.76
CA ARG A 323 9.49 2.34 16.51
C ARG A 323 8.05 1.84 16.53
N GLU A 324 7.10 2.75 16.74
CA GLU A 324 5.67 2.48 16.78
C GLU A 324 5.15 2.05 15.40
N SER A 325 5.61 2.71 14.34
CA SER A 325 5.26 2.36 12.95
C SER A 325 5.79 0.99 12.55
N LYS A 326 7.06 0.69 12.91
CA LYS A 326 7.65 -0.63 12.73
C LYS A 326 6.88 -1.69 13.53
N HIS A 327 6.64 -1.45 14.81
CA HIS A 327 5.92 -2.37 15.69
C HIS A 327 4.51 -2.66 15.16
N PHE A 328 3.77 -1.63 14.74
CA PHE A 328 2.44 -1.75 14.16
C PHE A 328 2.40 -2.71 12.98
N THR A 329 3.43 -2.66 12.14
CA THR A 329 3.59 -3.56 10.98
C THR A 329 3.98 -4.96 11.43
N GLU A 330 4.95 -5.09 12.35
CA GLU A 330 5.42 -6.39 12.84
C GLU A 330 4.29 -7.22 13.45
N ILE A 331 3.48 -6.66 14.33
CA ILE A 331 2.38 -7.39 14.98
C ILE A 331 1.26 -7.81 14.02
N ARG A 332 1.23 -7.26 12.79
CA ARG A 332 0.23 -7.54 11.77
C ARG A 332 0.69 -8.49 10.68
N VAL A 333 1.96 -8.41 10.27
CA VAL A 333 2.44 -9.14 9.08
C VAL A 333 3.71 -9.96 9.30
N LEU A 334 4.50 -9.75 10.35
CA LEU A 334 5.77 -10.47 10.52
C LEU A 334 5.53 -11.98 10.67
N HIS A 335 6.25 -12.78 9.88
CA HIS A 335 6.11 -14.24 9.78
C HIS A 335 4.69 -14.69 9.47
N ARG A 336 3.92 -13.87 8.75
CA ARG A 336 2.59 -14.20 8.24
C ARG A 336 2.58 -14.21 6.73
N GLU A 337 1.61 -14.94 6.20
CA GLU A 337 1.30 -14.94 4.78
C GLU A 337 0.52 -13.68 4.40
N VAL A 338 0.97 -13.03 3.33
CA VAL A 338 0.37 -11.83 2.76
C VAL A 338 0.19 -12.00 1.26
N ARG A 339 -0.70 -11.21 0.67
CA ARG A 339 -0.84 -11.07 -0.77
C ARG A 339 -0.18 -9.77 -1.20
N ILE A 340 0.68 -9.84 -2.21
CA ILE A 340 1.43 -8.69 -2.71
C ILE A 340 1.14 -8.51 -4.19
N PHE A 341 0.72 -7.31 -4.58
CA PHE A 341 0.76 -6.88 -5.97
C PHE A 341 2.11 -6.24 -6.24
N LEU A 342 2.87 -6.80 -7.19
CA LEU A 342 4.15 -6.24 -7.63
C LEU A 342 3.89 -5.14 -8.66
N GLU A 343 3.83 -3.89 -8.21
CA GLU A 343 3.41 -2.75 -9.04
C GLU A 343 4.52 -2.27 -9.97
N GLY A 344 5.78 -2.35 -9.52
CA GLY A 344 6.91 -1.95 -10.35
C GLY A 344 8.21 -1.78 -9.61
N VAL A 345 9.23 -1.37 -10.36
CA VAL A 345 10.53 -0.98 -9.83
C VAL A 345 10.72 0.50 -10.08
N ASP A 346 11.11 1.26 -9.05
CA ASP A 346 11.44 2.68 -9.21
C ASP A 346 12.78 2.86 -9.95
N ILE A 347 13.12 4.13 -10.24
CA ILE A 347 14.38 4.47 -10.94
C ILE A 347 15.65 4.07 -10.17
N HIS A 348 15.54 3.75 -8.87
CA HIS A 348 16.64 3.36 -8.00
C HIS A 348 16.68 1.85 -7.75
N GLY A 349 15.87 1.06 -8.47
CA GLY A 349 15.83 -0.39 -8.28
C GLY A 349 14.96 -0.86 -7.10
N LYS A 350 14.14 0.02 -6.51
CA LYS A 350 13.25 -0.34 -5.40
C LYS A 350 11.99 -0.99 -5.91
N LEU A 351 11.75 -2.23 -5.51
CA LEU A 351 10.51 -2.95 -5.79
C LEU A 351 9.35 -2.37 -4.96
N ILE A 352 8.40 -1.75 -5.64
CA ILE A 352 7.18 -1.16 -5.08
C ILE A 352 6.05 -2.18 -5.16
N GLY A 353 5.30 -2.38 -4.08
CA GLY A 353 4.15 -3.28 -4.08
C GLY A 353 3.07 -2.93 -3.06
N ARG A 354 1.82 -3.29 -3.38
CA ARG A 354 0.70 -3.21 -2.43
C ARG A 354 0.63 -4.48 -1.61
N VAL A 355 0.62 -4.34 -0.29
CA VAL A 355 0.67 -5.46 0.64
C VAL A 355 -0.67 -5.59 1.34
N ARG A 356 -1.35 -6.73 1.16
CA ARG A 356 -2.60 -7.04 1.85
C ARG A 356 -2.41 -8.22 2.78
N TYR A 357 -2.90 -8.08 4.00
CA TYR A 357 -2.89 -9.14 5.02
C TYR A 357 -4.32 -9.42 5.47
N LEU A 358 -4.53 -10.56 6.11
CA LEU A 358 -5.83 -10.91 6.69
C LEU A 358 -5.83 -10.61 8.18
N ASP A 359 -6.93 -10.02 8.63
CA ASP A 359 -7.25 -9.78 10.04
C ASP A 359 -8.77 -9.76 10.18
N GLY A 360 -9.37 -10.96 10.16
CA GLY A 360 -10.81 -11.18 9.95
C GLY A 360 -11.27 -10.94 8.51
N GLN A 361 -10.88 -9.80 7.93
CA GLN A 361 -11.11 -9.40 6.53
C GLN A 361 -9.78 -8.97 5.87
N PRO A 362 -9.68 -8.96 4.52
CA PRO A 362 -8.53 -8.42 3.82
C PRO A 362 -8.31 -6.94 4.13
N LYS A 363 -7.15 -6.59 4.67
CA LYS A 363 -6.74 -5.21 4.98
C LYS A 363 -5.52 -4.81 4.15
N ASP A 364 -5.50 -3.57 3.70
CA ASP A 364 -4.34 -2.97 3.01
C ASP A 364 -3.39 -2.35 4.04
N LEU A 365 -2.11 -2.75 4.01
CA LEU A 365 -1.12 -2.29 4.98
C LEU A 365 -0.83 -0.79 4.87
N ALA A 366 -0.81 -0.24 3.65
CA ALA A 366 -0.56 1.19 3.43
C ALA A 366 -1.69 2.04 4.01
N GLU A 367 -2.94 1.66 3.74
CA GLU A 367 -4.12 2.34 4.28
C GLU A 367 -4.12 2.34 5.81
N GLN A 368 -3.82 1.19 6.43
CA GLN A 368 -3.78 1.03 7.88
C GLN A 368 -2.68 1.87 8.55
N LEU A 369 -1.51 1.98 7.93
CA LEU A 369 -0.43 2.82 8.46
C LEU A 369 -0.79 4.31 8.42
N VAL A 370 -1.39 4.76 7.32
CA VAL A 370 -1.76 6.17 7.13
C VAL A 370 -2.93 6.56 8.04
N GLU A 371 -3.97 5.73 8.11
CA GLU A 371 -5.14 5.95 8.97
C GLU A 371 -4.76 6.09 10.45
N ASN A 372 -3.71 5.38 10.88
CA ASN A 372 -3.21 5.46 12.24
C ASN A 372 -2.15 6.56 12.45
N GLY A 373 -1.80 7.36 11.45
CA GLY A 373 -0.77 8.41 11.56
C GLY A 373 0.64 7.85 11.76
N LEU A 374 0.92 6.64 11.27
CA LEU A 374 2.20 5.93 11.37
C LEU A 374 2.98 5.91 10.05
N ALA A 375 2.40 6.46 8.99
CA ALA A 375 3.06 6.76 7.73
C ALA A 375 2.41 7.98 7.08
N LYS A 376 3.18 8.68 6.26
CA LYS A 376 2.67 9.73 5.38
C LYS A 376 2.39 9.17 3.99
N PHE A 377 1.43 9.75 3.30
CA PHE A 377 1.18 9.48 1.89
C PHE A 377 2.35 10.00 1.05
N VAL A 378 2.84 9.17 0.13
CA VAL A 378 3.84 9.54 -0.87
C VAL A 378 3.31 9.14 -2.23
N ASP A 379 3.21 10.12 -3.14
CA ASP A 379 2.77 9.83 -4.49
C ASP A 379 3.86 9.04 -5.24
N CYS A 380 3.64 7.73 -5.39
CA CYS A 380 4.50 6.85 -6.16
C CYS A 380 4.15 6.83 -7.67
N GLY A 381 3.46 7.85 -8.18
CA GLY A 381 3.23 8.04 -9.62
C GLY A 381 2.46 6.88 -10.24
N LYS A 382 3.02 6.25 -11.28
CA LYS A 382 2.35 5.20 -12.07
C LYS A 382 2.07 3.89 -11.32
N PHE A 383 2.64 3.69 -10.13
CA PHE A 383 2.56 2.43 -9.39
C PHE A 383 1.29 2.27 -8.54
N LEU A 384 0.42 3.29 -8.48
CA LEU A 384 -0.84 3.20 -7.75
C LEU A 384 -2.02 3.69 -8.59
N PRO A 385 -3.14 2.93 -8.63
CA PRO A 385 -4.39 3.42 -9.19
C PRO A 385 -4.90 4.68 -8.48
N VAL A 386 -5.57 5.56 -9.23
CA VAL A 386 -6.08 6.86 -8.74
C VAL A 386 -6.96 6.71 -7.49
N HIS A 387 -7.86 5.73 -7.48
CA HIS A 387 -8.77 5.50 -6.35
C HIS A 387 -8.04 5.10 -5.05
N ILE A 388 -6.92 4.38 -5.15
CA ILE A 388 -6.09 4.04 -3.98
C ILE A 388 -5.36 5.28 -3.48
N LYS A 389 -4.80 6.10 -4.38
CA LYS A 389 -4.17 7.37 -4.00
C LYS A 389 -5.15 8.30 -3.29
N GLN A 390 -6.37 8.44 -3.81
CA GLN A 390 -7.42 9.26 -3.18
C GLN A 390 -7.75 8.74 -1.78
N ARG A 391 -7.89 7.42 -1.62
CA ARG A 391 -8.15 6.80 -0.32
C ARG A 391 -7.04 7.07 0.69
N LEU A 392 -5.77 6.88 0.30
CA LEU A 392 -4.62 7.17 1.16
C LEU A 392 -4.54 8.65 1.53
N LYS A 393 -4.79 9.58 0.59
CA LYS A 393 -4.87 11.02 0.88
C LYS A 393 -5.98 11.35 1.88
N SER A 394 -7.17 10.78 1.70
CA SER A 394 -8.28 10.98 2.63
C SER A 394 -7.99 10.42 4.03
N SER A 395 -7.35 9.26 4.12
CA SER A 395 -6.92 8.68 5.42
C SER A 395 -5.84 9.54 6.09
N GLU A 396 -4.91 10.10 5.31
CA GLU A 396 -3.86 10.99 5.85
C GLU A 396 -4.48 12.28 6.39
N LEU A 397 -5.44 12.87 5.66
CA LEU A 397 -6.14 14.08 6.09
C LEU A 397 -6.86 13.86 7.42
N LYS A 398 -7.58 12.73 7.57
CA LYS A 398 -8.24 12.36 8.82
C LYS A 398 -7.25 12.22 9.98
N ALA A 399 -6.08 11.63 9.73
CA ALA A 399 -5.03 11.49 10.74
C ALA A 399 -4.41 12.84 11.14
N LYS A 400 -4.27 13.77 10.18
CA LYS A 400 -3.82 15.16 10.42
C LYS A 400 -4.83 15.97 11.23
N GLU A 401 -6.10 15.94 10.83
CA GLU A 401 -7.21 16.62 11.53
C GLU A 401 -7.34 16.12 12.98
N SER A 402 -7.16 14.81 13.18
CA SER A 402 -7.20 14.17 14.50
C SER A 402 -5.87 14.28 15.26
N ARG A 403 -4.86 14.95 14.69
CA ARG A 403 -3.50 15.11 15.26
C ARG A 403 -2.92 13.80 15.80
N LEU A 404 -3.01 12.72 15.01
CA LEU A 404 -2.55 11.40 15.43
C LEU A 404 -1.04 11.22 15.24
N ARG A 405 -0.32 10.82 16.31
CA ARG A 405 1.08 10.34 16.29
C ARG A 405 2.00 11.32 15.56
N MET A 406 2.47 10.99 14.34
CA MET A 406 3.36 11.86 13.57
C MET A 406 2.75 13.24 13.25
N TRP A 407 1.44 13.40 13.45
CA TRP A 407 0.69 14.64 13.28
C TRP A 407 0.38 15.38 14.59
N ASN A 408 0.90 14.96 15.75
CA ASN A 408 0.65 15.61 17.05
C ASN A 408 0.97 17.12 17.03
N ASN A 409 2.05 17.50 16.32
CA ASN A 409 2.51 18.88 16.18
C ASN A 409 2.16 19.48 14.81
N TYR A 410 1.17 18.92 14.11
CA TYR A 410 0.76 19.43 12.80
C TYR A 410 0.14 20.83 12.95
N ILE A 411 0.83 21.84 12.42
CA ILE A 411 0.31 23.19 12.28
C ILE A 411 -0.32 23.26 10.89
N SER A 412 -1.63 23.40 10.83
CA SER A 412 -2.32 23.68 9.57
C SER A 412 -1.72 24.94 8.96
N PRO A 413 -1.37 24.95 7.65
CA PRO A 413 -0.97 26.18 6.98
C PRO A 413 -2.00 27.28 7.26
N PRO A 414 -1.59 28.52 7.57
CA PRO A 414 -2.54 29.59 7.82
C PRO A 414 -3.47 29.72 6.60
N SER A 415 -4.74 29.42 6.81
CA SER A 415 -5.79 29.71 5.86
C SER A 415 -6.02 31.22 5.91
N ASP A 416 -5.65 31.93 4.85
CA ASP A 416 -6.20 33.26 4.59
C ASP A 416 -7.71 33.11 4.38
N ASN A 417 -8.46 33.22 5.49
CA ASN A 417 -9.85 33.65 5.60
C ASN A 417 -10.33 33.51 7.05
N THR A 418 -9.72 34.29 7.95
CA THR A 418 -10.30 34.56 9.27
C THR A 418 -11.25 35.74 9.16
N ALA A 419 -12.41 35.54 8.54
CA ALA A 419 -13.59 36.39 8.73
C ALA A 419 -14.83 35.61 8.27
N ILE A 420 -15.85 35.54 9.14
CA ILE A 420 -17.17 34.93 8.92
C ILE A 420 -17.23 33.40 9.11
N THR A 421 -16.89 32.88 10.30
CA THR A 421 -17.61 31.71 10.86
C THR A 421 -17.54 31.69 12.40
N SER A 422 -17.93 32.80 13.03
CA SER A 422 -18.26 32.86 14.45
C SER A 422 -19.65 33.44 14.63
N LYS A 423 -20.65 32.67 14.21
CA LYS A 423 -22.08 32.76 14.57
C LYS A 423 -22.78 31.55 13.93
N TYR A 424 -23.72 30.95 14.64
CA TYR A 424 -24.43 29.69 14.35
C TYR A 424 -23.75 28.39 14.85
N VAL A 425 -23.38 28.39 16.13
CA VAL A 425 -23.59 27.22 17.00
C VAL A 425 -24.55 27.70 18.10
N GLU A 426 -25.54 26.88 18.44
CA GLU A 426 -26.78 27.17 19.23
C GLU A 426 -27.88 27.74 18.32
N GLU A 427 -29.03 27.11 18.07
CA GLU A 427 -29.92 26.16 18.78
C GLU A 427 -30.48 25.18 17.71
N GLN A 428 -30.80 23.89 17.89
CA GLN A 428 -31.65 23.23 18.89
C GLN A 428 -31.32 21.72 18.95
N LYS A 429 -31.18 21.17 20.16
CA LYS A 429 -31.56 19.78 20.49
C LYS A 429 -33.09 19.80 20.72
N VAL A 430 -33.95 18.83 20.45
CA VAL A 430 -33.96 17.36 20.60
C VAL A 430 -35.16 16.84 19.78
N SER A 431 -35.03 15.75 19.02
CA SER A 431 -35.97 14.62 19.04
C SER A 431 -35.39 13.41 18.33
N ASN A 432 -35.74 12.25 18.86
CA ASN A 432 -35.09 10.96 18.70
C ASN A 432 -35.79 10.14 17.59
N GLY A 433 -35.04 9.37 16.81
CA GLY A 433 -35.57 8.19 16.12
C GLY A 433 -35.38 8.10 14.59
N GLN A 434 -34.82 6.96 14.19
CA GLN A 434 -34.78 6.30 12.88
C GLN A 434 -33.61 6.60 11.92
N ALA A 435 -32.80 5.54 11.80
CA ALA A 435 -31.81 5.32 10.76
C ALA A 435 -32.45 5.27 9.37
N THR A 436 -31.87 6.00 8.41
CA THR A 436 -31.66 5.55 7.02
C THR A 436 -30.74 6.56 6.30
N ASP A 437 -29.56 6.11 5.91
CA ASP A 437 -28.94 6.33 4.59
C ASP A 437 -28.97 7.73 3.93
N ARG A 438 -28.58 8.80 4.65
CA ARG A 438 -28.49 10.17 4.08
C ARG A 438 -27.17 10.91 4.33
N LYS A 439 -26.03 10.21 4.28
CA LYS A 439 -24.72 10.83 4.56
C LYS A 439 -23.73 10.70 3.40
N LEU A 440 -24.07 11.16 2.18
CA LEU A 440 -23.15 11.15 1.03
C LEU A 440 -23.40 12.26 -0.04
N LYS A 441 -23.97 13.43 0.29
CA LYS A 441 -24.00 14.57 -0.64
C LYS A 441 -22.80 15.49 -0.39
N GLY A 442 -21.83 15.51 -1.30
CA GLY A 442 -20.72 16.46 -1.28
C GLY A 442 -21.05 17.69 -2.13
N GLU A 443 -20.77 18.89 -1.62
CA GLU A 443 -20.93 20.15 -2.34
C GLU A 443 -19.57 20.67 -2.82
N LEU A 444 -19.49 21.09 -4.09
CA LEU A 444 -18.26 21.63 -4.70
C LEU A 444 -18.53 22.97 -5.38
N GLN A 445 -17.58 23.89 -5.34
CA GLN A 445 -17.58 25.07 -6.18
C GLN A 445 -16.76 24.80 -7.44
N VAL A 446 -17.38 24.99 -8.60
CA VAL A 446 -16.82 24.56 -9.88
C VAL A 446 -17.01 25.61 -10.98
N VAL A 447 -16.16 25.55 -12.00
CA VAL A 447 -16.29 26.28 -13.27
C VAL A 447 -16.44 25.24 -14.37
N ALA A 448 -17.44 25.40 -15.24
CA ALA A 448 -17.60 24.54 -16.41
C ALA A 448 -16.56 24.90 -17.46
N THR A 449 -15.89 23.90 -18.01
CA THR A 449 -14.80 24.07 -18.98
C THR A 449 -15.17 23.62 -20.39
N GLU A 450 -15.95 22.54 -20.52
CA GLU A 450 -16.26 21.93 -21.81
C GLU A 450 -17.64 21.25 -21.77
N VAL A 451 -18.37 21.27 -22.89
CA VAL A 451 -19.64 20.52 -23.04
C VAL A 451 -19.46 19.46 -24.12
N VAL A 452 -19.49 18.19 -23.72
CA VAL A 452 -19.23 17.05 -24.63
C VAL A 452 -20.51 16.40 -25.17
N GLY A 453 -21.67 16.76 -24.65
CA GLY A 453 -22.96 16.29 -25.14
C GLY A 453 -24.13 16.91 -24.40
N GLY A 454 -25.36 16.53 -24.78
CA GLY A 454 -26.59 17.14 -24.27
C GLY A 454 -26.66 17.26 -22.75
N GLY A 455 -26.20 16.24 -22.02
CA GLY A 455 -26.20 16.24 -20.55
C GLY A 455 -24.84 15.96 -19.90
N LYS A 456 -23.73 15.98 -20.67
CA LYS A 456 -22.39 15.66 -20.16
C LYS A 456 -21.43 16.84 -20.40
N PHE A 457 -20.71 17.21 -19.36
CA PHE A 457 -19.82 18.37 -19.39
C PHE A 457 -18.65 18.18 -18.42
N TYR A 458 -17.54 18.86 -18.67
CA TYR A 458 -16.41 18.90 -17.78
C TYR A 458 -16.44 20.14 -16.89
N VAL A 459 -15.97 19.96 -15.67
CA VAL A 459 -15.79 21.04 -14.70
C VAL A 459 -14.42 20.98 -14.05
N GLN A 460 -13.93 22.14 -13.63
CA GLN A 460 -12.78 22.30 -12.74
C GLN A 460 -13.27 22.83 -11.39
N LEU A 461 -12.55 22.52 -10.31
CA LEU A 461 -12.74 23.20 -9.03
C LEU A 461 -12.31 24.67 -9.17
N THR A 462 -12.92 25.57 -8.41
CA THR A 462 -12.55 27.00 -8.38
C THR A 462 -11.24 27.28 -7.65
N ASP A 463 -10.38 26.28 -7.47
CA ASP A 463 -9.12 26.45 -6.78
C ASP A 463 -8.06 27.13 -7.68
N LYS A 464 -6.94 27.52 -7.07
CA LYS A 464 -5.84 28.18 -7.80
C LYS A 464 -4.99 27.18 -8.58
N GLU A 465 -5.30 25.88 -8.57
CA GLU A 465 -4.41 24.85 -9.12
C GLU A 465 -4.24 25.00 -10.64
N ALA A 466 -5.33 25.22 -11.38
CA ALA A 466 -5.28 25.41 -12.84
C ALA A 466 -4.37 26.59 -13.22
N SER A 467 -4.50 27.72 -12.52
CA SER A 467 -3.67 28.92 -12.74
C SER A 467 -2.20 28.68 -12.40
N ILE A 468 -1.91 27.94 -11.32
CA ILE A 468 -0.53 27.59 -10.94
C ILE A 468 0.12 26.72 -12.02
N ILE A 469 -0.61 25.72 -12.52
CA ILE A 469 -0.11 24.83 -13.59
C ILE A 469 0.16 25.62 -14.86
N GLN A 470 -0.75 26.52 -15.25
CA GLN A 470 -0.55 27.37 -16.41
C GLN A 470 0.68 28.29 -16.26
N GLN A 471 0.85 28.91 -15.09
CA GLN A 471 2.01 29.75 -14.82
C GLN A 471 3.33 28.96 -14.89
N GLN A 472 3.32 27.73 -14.37
CA GLN A 472 4.47 26.83 -14.46
C GLN A 472 4.78 26.48 -15.92
N LEU A 473 3.77 26.06 -16.70
CA LEU A 473 3.93 25.70 -18.11
C LEU A 473 4.43 26.88 -18.96
N ALA A 474 3.91 28.08 -18.70
CA ALA A 474 4.36 29.30 -19.36
C ALA A 474 5.82 29.66 -19.01
N SER A 475 6.28 29.31 -17.81
CA SER A 475 7.67 29.55 -17.37
C SER A 475 8.69 28.57 -17.95
N LEU A 476 8.24 27.44 -18.54
CA LEU A 476 9.13 26.43 -19.08
C LEU A 476 9.77 26.89 -20.39
N LYS A 477 11.09 26.76 -20.45
CA LYS A 477 11.87 26.89 -21.69
C LYS A 477 11.78 25.58 -22.47
N LEU A 478 10.63 25.34 -23.09
CA LEU A 478 10.41 24.15 -23.90
C LEU A 478 11.30 24.19 -25.14
N GLN A 479 12.00 23.08 -25.39
CA GLN A 479 12.85 22.92 -26.58
C GLN A 479 12.02 22.90 -27.87
N GLU A 480 12.69 22.91 -29.02
CA GLU A 480 12.03 22.67 -30.30
C GLU A 480 11.38 21.28 -30.37
N ALA A 481 10.54 21.06 -31.39
CA ALA A 481 9.87 19.78 -31.55
C ALA A 481 10.93 18.67 -31.68
N PRO A 482 10.80 17.54 -30.94
CA PRO A 482 11.78 16.48 -31.02
C PRO A 482 11.91 15.96 -32.44
N ALA A 483 13.12 15.58 -32.86
CA ALA A 483 13.34 14.97 -34.17
C ALA A 483 12.39 13.78 -34.40
N LEU A 484 11.95 13.59 -35.65
CA LEU A 484 11.08 12.47 -35.98
C LEU A 484 11.75 11.15 -35.62
N GLY A 485 11.03 10.30 -34.88
CA GLY A 485 11.53 9.02 -34.39
C GLY A 485 12.19 9.05 -33.01
N SER A 486 12.64 10.21 -32.50
CA SER A 486 13.18 10.31 -31.13
C SER A 486 12.11 10.41 -30.05
N PHE A 487 10.92 10.89 -30.42
CA PHE A 487 9.74 10.95 -29.57
C PHE A 487 8.57 10.30 -30.32
N ASN A 488 8.05 9.20 -29.77
CA ASN A 488 6.95 8.45 -30.39
C ASN A 488 5.87 8.21 -29.32
N PRO A 489 5.04 9.23 -29.03
CA PRO A 489 4.09 9.15 -27.93
C PRO A 489 3.00 8.12 -28.24
N LYS A 490 2.66 7.29 -27.24
CA LYS A 490 1.68 6.19 -27.37
C LYS A 490 0.35 6.56 -26.75
N LYS A 491 -0.72 5.89 -27.17
CA LYS A 491 -2.04 5.99 -26.52
C LYS A 491 -1.93 5.77 -25.01
N GLY A 492 -2.50 6.70 -24.23
CA GLY A 492 -2.43 6.74 -22.77
C GLY A 492 -1.18 7.42 -22.18
N GLU A 493 -0.22 7.84 -23.01
CA GLU A 493 0.98 8.56 -22.55
C GLU A 493 0.66 10.03 -22.26
N LEU A 494 1.21 10.55 -21.16
CA LEU A 494 1.12 11.96 -20.80
C LEU A 494 2.18 12.76 -21.56
N VAL A 495 1.77 13.88 -22.13
CA VAL A 495 2.58 14.77 -22.95
C VAL A 495 2.25 16.22 -22.64
N LEU A 496 3.10 17.14 -23.07
CA LEU A 496 2.70 18.54 -23.17
C LEU A 496 2.20 18.79 -24.59
N ALA A 497 1.02 19.38 -24.70
CA ALA A 497 0.41 19.70 -25.98
C ALA A 497 0.09 21.19 -26.05
N GLN A 498 0.43 21.83 -27.17
CA GLN A 498 0.13 23.22 -27.41
C GLN A 498 -1.28 23.37 -27.98
N PHE A 499 -2.17 24.00 -27.22
CA PHE A 499 -3.56 24.22 -27.58
C PHE A 499 -3.67 25.12 -28.82
N ARG A 500 -4.57 24.83 -29.76
CA ARG A 500 -4.66 25.63 -31.00
C ARG A 500 -5.34 26.97 -30.81
N GLY A 501 -6.20 27.11 -29.81
CA GLY A 501 -6.96 28.35 -29.57
C GLY A 501 -6.08 29.54 -29.21
N ASP A 502 -5.13 29.35 -28.28
CA ASP A 502 -4.31 30.42 -27.70
C ASP A 502 -2.80 30.14 -27.76
N ASN A 503 -2.40 28.99 -28.31
CA ASN A 503 -1.01 28.51 -28.35
C ASN A 503 -0.36 28.33 -26.96
N SER A 504 -1.17 28.22 -25.90
CA SER A 504 -0.70 27.86 -24.56
C SER A 504 -0.28 26.39 -24.49
N TRP A 505 0.73 26.10 -23.68
CA TRP A 505 1.17 24.73 -23.41
C TRP A 505 0.35 24.17 -22.26
N ASN A 506 -0.19 22.97 -22.46
CA ASN A 506 -1.10 22.32 -21.54
C ASN A 506 -0.69 20.88 -21.27
N ARG A 507 -1.09 20.35 -20.11
CA ARG A 507 -0.94 18.92 -19.80
C ARG A 507 -1.98 18.14 -20.58
N ALA A 508 -1.55 17.13 -21.32
CA ALA A 508 -2.44 16.34 -22.14
C ALA A 508 -2.10 14.85 -22.09
N MET A 509 -3.06 14.01 -22.47
CA MET A 509 -2.91 12.58 -22.65
C MET A 509 -3.18 12.22 -24.11
N ILE A 510 -2.39 11.34 -24.70
CA ILE A 510 -2.68 10.83 -26.04
C ILE A 510 -3.91 9.91 -26.00
N VAL A 511 -4.94 10.26 -26.76
CA VAL A 511 -6.17 9.47 -26.92
C VAL A 511 -6.05 8.54 -28.13
N ASP A 512 -5.50 9.06 -29.23
CA ASP A 512 -5.27 8.29 -30.45
C ASP A 512 -4.00 8.75 -31.19
N VAL A 513 -3.41 7.82 -31.93
CA VAL A 513 -2.16 8.03 -32.67
C VAL A 513 -2.39 7.84 -34.17
N PRO A 514 -1.63 8.55 -35.03
CA PRO A 514 -1.72 8.34 -36.47
C PRO A 514 -1.41 6.87 -36.85
N GLN A 515 -2.11 6.35 -37.86
CA GLN A 515 -1.88 4.99 -38.35
C GLN A 515 -0.49 4.86 -39.01
N GLY A 516 0.30 3.90 -38.54
CA GLY A 516 1.65 3.61 -39.05
C GLY A 516 2.76 4.37 -38.32
N VAL A 517 4.00 4.26 -38.82
CA VAL A 517 5.15 4.95 -38.22
C VAL A 517 5.05 6.45 -38.48
N VAL A 518 5.24 7.26 -37.43
CA VAL A 518 5.24 8.72 -37.51
C VAL A 518 6.45 9.19 -38.34
N ARG A 519 6.21 9.49 -39.63
CA ARG A 519 7.24 9.91 -40.59
C ARG A 519 7.19 11.40 -40.95
N SER A 520 6.30 12.17 -40.33
CA SER A 520 6.09 13.58 -40.66
C SER A 520 5.72 14.40 -39.43
N VAL A 521 6.26 15.61 -39.32
CA VAL A 521 5.92 16.59 -38.28
C VAL A 521 4.46 17.09 -38.37
N LYS A 522 3.79 16.81 -39.49
CA LYS A 522 2.36 17.09 -39.72
C LYS A 522 1.45 15.95 -39.27
N ALA A 523 2.00 14.82 -38.83
CA ALA A 523 1.20 13.72 -38.29
C ALA A 523 0.34 14.22 -37.12
N ARG A 524 -0.94 13.83 -37.11
CA ARG A 524 -1.92 14.34 -36.15
C ARG A 524 -2.23 13.31 -35.08
N PHE A 525 -2.17 13.75 -33.84
CA PHE A 525 -2.49 12.99 -32.64
C PHE A 525 -3.77 13.54 -32.04
N GLU A 526 -4.63 12.66 -31.56
CA GLU A 526 -5.75 13.07 -30.74
C GLU A 526 -5.29 13.16 -29.29
N VAL A 527 -5.49 14.31 -28.66
CA VAL A 527 -5.09 14.57 -27.28
C VAL A 527 -6.28 14.97 -26.43
N PHE A 528 -6.27 14.57 -25.16
CA PHE A 528 -7.21 14.99 -24.13
C PHE A 528 -6.48 15.89 -23.14
N TYR A 529 -6.89 17.15 -23.03
CA TYR A 529 -6.35 18.11 -22.07
C TYR A 529 -6.85 17.77 -20.68
N ILE A 530 -6.01 17.10 -19.88
CA ILE A 530 -6.42 16.48 -18.61
C ILE A 530 -6.93 17.49 -17.58
N ASP A 531 -6.57 18.76 -17.75
CA ASP A 531 -7.00 19.84 -16.87
C ASP A 531 -8.36 20.41 -17.27
N TYR A 532 -8.68 20.45 -18.56
CA TYR A 532 -9.85 21.17 -19.09
C TYR A 532 -10.95 20.24 -19.61
N GLY A 533 -10.62 19.00 -19.97
CA GLY A 533 -11.58 18.02 -20.50
C GLY A 533 -11.79 18.11 -22.01
N THR A 534 -11.25 19.13 -22.67
CA THR A 534 -11.32 19.30 -24.13
C THR A 534 -10.44 18.26 -24.85
N GLN A 535 -10.91 17.76 -25.98
CA GLN A 535 -10.14 16.92 -26.90
C GLN A 535 -9.80 17.68 -28.18
N GLU A 536 -8.60 17.47 -28.72
CA GLU A 536 -8.16 18.13 -29.94
C GLU A 536 -7.24 17.24 -30.79
N LEU A 537 -7.34 17.38 -32.12
CA LEU A 537 -6.35 16.86 -33.06
C LEU A 537 -5.20 17.86 -33.22
N VAL A 538 -4.04 17.54 -32.66
CA VAL A 538 -2.83 18.37 -32.70
C VAL A 538 -1.74 17.74 -33.57
N ALA A 539 -0.95 18.57 -34.25
CA ALA A 539 0.20 18.09 -35.02
C ALA A 539 1.35 17.69 -34.10
N TYR A 540 2.21 16.76 -34.55
CA TYR A 540 3.42 16.35 -33.84
C TYR A 540 4.31 17.52 -33.41
N SER A 541 4.40 18.58 -34.23
CA SER A 541 5.15 19.80 -33.90
C SER A 541 4.66 20.54 -32.64
N ARG A 542 3.40 20.32 -32.25
CA ARG A 542 2.74 20.88 -31.06
C ARG A 542 2.80 19.96 -29.84
N LEU A 543 3.55 18.86 -29.92
CA LEU A 543 3.76 17.95 -28.81
C LEU A 543 5.18 18.08 -28.25
N ARG A 544 5.30 17.94 -26.94
CA ARG A 544 6.58 17.73 -26.26
C ARG A 544 6.48 16.53 -25.32
N PRO A 545 7.60 15.84 -25.06
CA PRO A 545 7.68 14.89 -23.97
C PRO A 545 7.23 15.55 -22.67
N TRP A 546 6.70 14.75 -21.75
CA TRP A 546 6.37 15.22 -20.41
C TRP A 546 7.60 15.82 -19.72
N ASP A 547 7.46 17.04 -19.20
CA ASP A 547 8.49 17.66 -18.38
C ASP A 547 8.26 17.34 -16.90
N TYR A 548 9.29 16.78 -16.24
CA TYR A 548 9.20 16.37 -14.84
C TYR A 548 9.06 17.53 -13.85
N SER A 549 9.33 18.78 -14.25
CA SER A 549 9.10 19.97 -13.41
C SER A 549 7.65 20.44 -13.41
N VAL A 550 6.81 19.94 -14.34
CA VAL A 550 5.38 20.24 -14.36
C VAL A 550 4.69 19.53 -13.19
N ASN A 551 3.76 20.23 -12.52
CA ASN A 551 2.95 19.69 -11.42
C ASN A 551 2.40 18.30 -11.78
N LYS A 552 2.55 17.33 -10.87
CA LYS A 552 2.10 15.94 -11.04
C LYS A 552 0.71 15.69 -10.44
N SER A 553 -0.03 16.75 -10.10
CA SER A 553 -1.43 16.65 -9.69
C SER A 553 -2.24 15.88 -10.74
N PRO A 554 -3.30 15.15 -10.35
CA PRO A 554 -4.25 14.58 -11.31
C PRO A 554 -4.79 15.64 -12.28
N GLY A 555 -5.32 15.20 -13.41
CA GLY A 555 -6.07 16.10 -14.29
C GLY A 555 -7.19 16.79 -13.53
N LEU A 556 -7.30 18.10 -13.69
CA LEU A 556 -8.28 18.92 -12.98
C LEU A 556 -9.71 18.78 -13.54
N ALA A 557 -9.86 18.21 -14.75
CA ALA A 557 -11.15 18.04 -15.40
C ALA A 557 -11.95 16.88 -14.80
N HIS A 558 -13.14 17.18 -14.28
CA HIS A 558 -14.09 16.18 -13.78
C HIS A 558 -15.27 16.06 -14.74
N LEU A 559 -15.57 14.85 -15.19
CA LEU A 559 -16.73 14.58 -16.05
C LEU A 559 -18.01 14.54 -15.20
N CYS A 560 -18.95 15.40 -15.53
CA CYS A 560 -20.23 15.55 -14.85
C CYS A 560 -21.40 15.22 -15.77
N GLY A 561 -22.50 14.77 -15.17
CA GLY A 561 -23.81 14.64 -15.78
C GLY A 561 -24.87 15.35 -14.95
N LEU A 562 -25.94 15.86 -15.58
CA LEU A 562 -27.05 16.45 -14.83
C LEU A 562 -27.88 15.37 -14.13
N ALA A 563 -27.98 15.43 -12.80
CA ALA A 563 -28.79 14.51 -12.01
C ALA A 563 -30.29 14.73 -12.20
N HIS A 564 -31.08 13.66 -12.03
CA HIS A 564 -32.54 13.64 -12.00
C HIS A 564 -33.23 14.06 -13.31
N VAL A 565 -32.46 14.27 -14.38
CA VAL A 565 -32.97 14.63 -15.69
C VAL A 565 -32.31 13.77 -16.76
N LYS A 566 -33.10 13.32 -17.73
CA LYS A 566 -32.62 12.63 -18.93
C LYS A 566 -32.56 13.63 -20.08
N VAL A 567 -31.34 13.87 -20.56
CA VAL A 567 -31.06 14.78 -21.67
C VAL A 567 -30.77 13.97 -22.93
N PRO A 568 -31.27 14.36 -24.11
CA PRO A 568 -30.96 13.67 -25.35
C PRO A 568 -29.46 13.55 -25.59
N GLY A 569 -29.01 12.35 -25.94
CA GLY A 569 -27.61 12.08 -26.28
C GLY A 569 -27.20 12.80 -27.57
N TRP A 570 -25.89 13.01 -27.78
CA TRP A 570 -25.38 13.75 -28.95
C TRP A 570 -25.88 13.24 -30.32
N LYS A 571 -26.14 11.93 -30.43
CA LYS A 571 -26.64 11.28 -31.66
C LYS A 571 -28.16 11.19 -31.74
N GLU A 572 -28.87 11.56 -30.67
CA GLU A 572 -30.33 11.53 -30.62
C GLU A 572 -30.91 12.83 -31.19
N ASN A 573 -32.18 12.79 -31.59
CA ASN A 573 -32.90 13.99 -32.02
C ASN A 573 -32.85 15.04 -30.91
N TYR A 574 -32.60 16.30 -31.27
CA TYR A 574 -32.45 17.43 -30.34
C TYR A 574 -31.20 17.38 -29.44
N GLY A 575 -30.30 16.39 -29.61
CA GLY A 575 -29.10 16.25 -28.80
C GLY A 575 -28.07 17.38 -28.99
N LYS A 576 -27.95 17.91 -30.21
CA LYS A 576 -27.03 19.02 -30.52
C LYS A 576 -27.56 20.34 -29.95
N GLU A 577 -28.85 20.55 -30.09
CA GLU A 577 -29.58 21.70 -29.58
C GLU A 577 -29.58 21.71 -28.06
N ALA A 578 -29.76 20.54 -27.43
CA ALA A 578 -29.62 20.37 -25.98
C ALA A 578 -28.19 20.69 -25.50
N ALA A 579 -27.15 20.22 -26.23
CA ALA A 579 -25.76 20.55 -25.89
C ALA A 579 -25.49 22.06 -26.04
N GLN A 580 -26.04 22.70 -27.08
CA GLN A 580 -25.92 24.14 -27.28
C GLN A 580 -26.63 24.93 -26.17
N CYS A 581 -27.84 24.50 -25.78
CA CYS A 581 -28.58 25.08 -24.66
C CYS A 581 -27.77 24.99 -23.37
N LEU A 582 -27.24 23.80 -23.04
CA LEU A 582 -26.39 23.60 -21.88
C LEU A 582 -25.14 24.50 -21.92
N SER A 583 -24.47 24.57 -23.07
CA SER A 583 -23.31 25.45 -23.30
C SER A 583 -23.63 26.93 -23.03
N ASN A 584 -24.76 27.43 -23.53
CA ASN A 584 -25.18 28.82 -23.30
C ASN A 584 -25.40 29.10 -21.80
N HIS A 585 -25.93 28.13 -21.07
CA HIS A 585 -26.15 28.24 -19.63
C HIS A 585 -24.84 28.24 -18.83
N ILE A 586 -23.91 27.34 -19.16
CA ILE A 586 -22.76 27.03 -18.29
C ILE A 586 -21.41 27.62 -18.72
N LEU A 587 -21.17 27.84 -20.02
CA LEU A 587 -19.86 28.31 -20.51
C LEU A 587 -19.80 29.84 -20.69
N HIS A 588 -20.94 30.53 -20.75
CA HIS A 588 -20.97 31.98 -20.97
C HIS A 588 -20.59 32.78 -19.70
N GLY A 589 -19.54 33.59 -19.78
CA GLY A 589 -19.22 34.63 -18.78
C GLY A 589 -18.48 34.17 -17.52
N GLN A 590 -17.65 33.11 -17.60
CA GLN A 590 -16.85 32.57 -16.47
C GLN A 590 -17.65 32.46 -15.17
N LYS A 591 -18.79 31.75 -15.24
CA LYS A 591 -19.66 31.55 -14.09
C LYS A 591 -19.07 30.53 -13.14
N VAL A 592 -19.28 30.77 -11.84
CA VAL A 592 -19.01 29.81 -10.79
C VAL A 592 -20.31 29.13 -10.39
N PHE A 593 -20.29 27.81 -10.34
CA PHE A 593 -21.42 26.98 -9.99
C PHE A 593 -21.17 26.26 -8.66
N LYS A 594 -22.25 26.04 -7.91
CA LYS A 594 -22.31 25.08 -6.82
C LYS A 594 -22.81 23.75 -7.41
N ALA A 595 -21.96 22.74 -7.42
CA ALA A 595 -22.30 21.37 -7.83
C ALA A 595 -22.55 20.52 -6.59
N ILE A 596 -23.78 20.03 -6.44
CA ILE A 596 -24.15 19.06 -5.40
C ILE A 596 -24.05 17.67 -6.02
N ILE A 597 -23.18 16.82 -5.50
CA ILE A 597 -23.01 15.45 -5.98
C ILE A 597 -24.15 14.59 -5.44
N GLU A 598 -24.98 14.09 -6.35
CA GLU A 598 -26.13 13.25 -6.06
C GLU A 598 -25.78 11.76 -6.19
N GLU A 599 -25.00 11.40 -7.20
CA GLU A 599 -24.57 10.02 -7.46
C GLU A 599 -23.19 9.98 -8.14
N ARG A 600 -22.46 8.87 -7.97
CA ARG A 600 -21.19 8.61 -8.67
C ARG A 600 -21.32 7.34 -9.51
N ASN A 601 -21.39 7.51 -10.83
CA ASN A 601 -21.56 6.40 -11.75
C ASN A 601 -20.21 5.95 -12.35
N THR A 602 -19.85 4.69 -12.13
CA THR A 602 -18.59 4.08 -12.61
C THR A 602 -18.65 3.66 -14.09
N SER A 603 -19.80 3.81 -14.75
CA SER A 603 -20.03 3.43 -16.13
C SER A 603 -20.09 4.66 -17.04
N GLY A 604 -19.02 4.94 -17.80
CA GLY A 604 -19.19 5.57 -19.13
C GLY A 604 -18.40 6.84 -19.49
N GLY A 605 -17.09 6.90 -19.22
CA GLY A 605 -16.22 7.92 -19.81
C GLY A 605 -14.98 7.31 -20.46
N GLU A 606 -14.82 7.46 -21.77
CA GLU A 606 -13.54 7.24 -22.43
C GLU A 606 -12.52 8.26 -21.88
N GLY A 607 -11.57 7.78 -21.08
CA GLY A 607 -10.42 8.56 -20.61
C GLY A 607 -10.51 9.27 -19.24
N ALA A 608 -11.70 9.56 -18.71
CA ALA A 608 -11.84 10.40 -17.49
C ALA A 608 -12.34 9.68 -16.21
N GLY A 609 -12.70 8.39 -16.26
CA GLY A 609 -13.22 7.69 -15.09
C GLY A 609 -14.65 8.12 -14.69
N THR A 610 -14.99 7.92 -13.41
CA THR A 610 -16.34 8.07 -12.82
C THR A 610 -17.06 9.35 -13.23
N ILE A 611 -18.31 9.23 -13.70
CA ILE A 611 -19.18 10.38 -13.97
C ILE A 611 -19.82 10.83 -12.66
N LEU A 612 -19.72 12.12 -12.35
CA LEU A 612 -20.41 12.74 -11.23
C LEU A 612 -21.80 13.19 -11.67
N MET A 613 -22.86 12.59 -11.15
CA MET A 613 -24.22 13.10 -11.36
C MET A 613 -24.46 14.24 -10.38
N VAL A 614 -24.72 15.44 -10.91
CA VAL A 614 -24.78 16.67 -10.12
C VAL A 614 -26.06 17.45 -10.31
N THR A 615 -26.50 18.08 -9.22
CA THR A 615 -27.41 19.23 -9.27
C THR A 615 -26.54 20.49 -9.35
N LEU A 616 -26.59 21.20 -10.47
CA LEU A 616 -25.73 22.35 -10.74
C LEU A 616 -26.51 23.66 -10.54
N MET A 617 -25.99 24.53 -9.67
CA MET A 617 -26.61 25.81 -9.32
C MET A 617 -25.67 26.97 -9.63
N ASP A 618 -26.12 27.96 -10.38
CA ASP A 618 -25.40 29.21 -10.57
C ASP A 618 -25.30 29.95 -9.22
N THR A 619 -24.08 30.24 -8.76
CA THR A 619 -23.87 30.85 -7.45
C THR A 619 -24.39 32.28 -7.36
N LYS A 620 -24.46 33.01 -8.48
CA LYS A 620 -24.89 34.41 -8.56
C LYS A 620 -26.41 34.50 -8.70
N THR A 621 -26.97 33.81 -9.70
CA THR A 621 -28.41 33.90 -10.00
C THR A 621 -29.26 32.95 -9.16
N LYS A 622 -28.62 31.99 -8.46
CA LYS A 622 -29.27 30.87 -7.76
C LYS A 622 -30.12 29.97 -8.69
N MET A 623 -29.95 30.11 -10.01
CA MET A 623 -30.64 29.31 -11.00
C MET A 623 -30.12 27.86 -10.98
N CYS A 624 -31.03 26.90 -10.91
CA CYS A 624 -30.72 25.49 -11.09
C CYS A 624 -30.66 25.16 -12.59
N ILE A 625 -29.50 24.73 -13.07
CA ILE A 625 -29.29 24.43 -14.50
C ILE A 625 -30.08 23.20 -14.92
N ASN A 626 -30.20 22.19 -14.05
CA ASN A 626 -31.02 21.00 -14.30
C ASN A 626 -32.48 21.40 -14.57
N ALA A 627 -33.02 22.34 -13.79
CA ALA A 627 -34.38 22.86 -13.95
C ALA A 627 -34.53 23.71 -15.23
N ALA A 628 -33.53 24.55 -15.54
CA ALA A 628 -33.52 25.36 -16.75
C ALA A 628 -33.59 24.49 -18.02
N MET A 629 -32.82 23.40 -18.06
CA MET A 629 -32.85 22.46 -19.19
C MET A 629 -34.23 21.81 -19.39
N VAL A 630 -34.96 21.52 -18.31
CA VAL A 630 -36.35 21.00 -18.38
C VAL A 630 -37.30 22.08 -18.89
N LYS A 631 -37.20 23.30 -18.33
CA LYS A 631 -38.02 24.45 -18.71
C LYS A 631 -37.87 24.82 -20.19
N ASP A 632 -36.64 24.76 -20.71
CA ASP A 632 -36.33 25.06 -22.10
C ASP A 632 -36.72 23.91 -23.06
N GLY A 633 -37.23 22.79 -22.54
CA GLY A 633 -37.68 21.65 -23.33
C GLY A 633 -36.56 20.77 -23.87
N PHE A 634 -35.37 20.82 -23.28
CA PHE A 634 -34.21 20.01 -23.70
C PHE A 634 -33.86 18.90 -22.71
N ALA A 635 -34.62 18.73 -21.64
CA ALA A 635 -34.50 17.61 -20.73
C ALA A 635 -35.88 17.13 -20.23
N ARG A 636 -35.97 15.86 -19.87
CA ARG A 636 -37.15 15.29 -19.19
C ARG A 636 -36.78 14.78 -17.80
N LEU A 637 -37.73 14.77 -16.88
CA LEU A 637 -37.51 14.27 -15.53
C LEU A 637 -37.29 12.74 -15.52
N GLU A 638 -36.36 12.29 -14.69
CA GLU A 638 -36.04 10.88 -14.50
C GLU A 638 -36.52 10.40 -13.11
N GLY A 639 -37.59 9.61 -13.10
CA GLY A 639 -38.23 9.07 -11.89
C GLY A 639 -39.25 10.01 -11.23
N ALA A 640 -40.43 9.47 -10.88
CA ALA A 640 -41.52 10.24 -10.28
C ALA A 640 -41.24 10.71 -8.83
N ALA A 641 -40.36 10.00 -8.12
CA ALA A 641 -40.10 10.22 -6.70
C ALA A 641 -39.17 11.42 -6.39
N VAL A 642 -38.49 11.98 -7.39
CA VAL A 642 -37.49 13.05 -7.21
C VAL A 642 -37.96 14.41 -7.73
N ALA A 643 -39.10 14.44 -8.43
CA ALA A 643 -39.63 15.64 -9.05
C ALA A 643 -40.44 16.50 -8.06
N THR A 644 -39.96 17.72 -7.79
CA THR A 644 -40.76 18.76 -7.15
C THR A 644 -41.93 19.19 -8.05
N ASP A 645 -43.00 19.71 -7.48
CA ASP A 645 -44.17 20.12 -8.26
C ASP A 645 -43.83 21.26 -9.24
N GLU A 646 -42.86 22.11 -8.91
CA GLU A 646 -42.32 23.13 -9.82
C GLU A 646 -41.66 22.53 -11.07
N LEU A 647 -40.84 21.49 -10.92
CA LEU A 647 -40.19 20.83 -12.04
C LEU A 647 -41.19 20.11 -12.94
N LYS A 648 -42.24 19.53 -12.37
CA LYS A 648 -43.35 18.93 -13.14
C LYS A 648 -44.06 20.02 -13.95
N ASN A 649 -44.35 21.16 -13.34
CA ASN A 649 -44.98 22.29 -14.02
C ASN A 649 -44.13 22.82 -15.19
N TYR A 650 -42.80 22.95 -15.01
CA TYR A 650 -41.90 23.34 -16.11
C TYR A 650 -41.93 22.36 -17.28
N GLN A 651 -41.96 21.04 -17.00
CA GLN A 651 -42.04 20.04 -18.04
C GLN A 651 -43.39 20.09 -18.78
N GLU A 652 -44.50 20.23 -18.06
CA GLU A 652 -45.83 20.31 -18.69
C GLU A 652 -46.00 21.58 -19.53
N GLU A 653 -45.44 22.71 -19.09
CA GLU A 653 -45.45 23.94 -19.88
C GLU A 653 -44.60 23.79 -21.15
N ALA A 654 -43.41 23.18 -21.05
CA ALA A 654 -42.57 22.90 -22.22
C ALA A 654 -43.25 21.97 -23.24
N LYS A 655 -44.02 20.98 -22.77
CA LYS A 655 -44.85 20.11 -23.62
C LYS A 655 -45.96 20.89 -24.31
N LYS A 656 -46.71 21.69 -23.53
CA LYS A 656 -47.84 22.50 -24.02
C LYS A 656 -47.39 23.50 -25.10
N GLN A 657 -46.23 24.12 -24.89
CA GLN A 657 -45.63 25.07 -25.83
C GLN A 657 -44.83 24.39 -26.95
N ARG A 658 -44.73 23.06 -26.98
CA ARG A 658 -43.98 22.29 -27.98
C ARG A 658 -42.52 22.74 -28.11
N LEU A 659 -41.85 22.98 -26.98
CA LEU A 659 -40.45 23.44 -26.95
C LEU A 659 -39.47 22.27 -27.12
N GLY A 660 -38.35 22.53 -27.82
CA GLY A 660 -37.24 21.60 -27.95
C GLY A 660 -37.65 20.19 -28.36
N MET A 661 -37.37 19.21 -27.50
CA MET A 661 -37.64 17.79 -27.76
C MET A 661 -39.13 17.43 -27.87
N TRP A 662 -40.04 18.34 -27.49
CA TRP A 662 -41.50 18.12 -27.50
C TRP A 662 -42.20 18.56 -28.80
N GLN A 663 -41.45 19.10 -29.77
CA GLN A 663 -42.00 19.61 -31.05
C GLN A 663 -42.75 18.54 -31.84
N ASN A 664 -42.29 17.28 -31.82
CA ASN A 664 -42.84 16.19 -32.62
C ASN A 664 -43.78 15.24 -31.85
N GLY A 665 -44.32 15.67 -30.71
CA GLY A 665 -45.19 14.88 -29.85
C GLY A 665 -44.52 14.45 -28.54
N ASP A 666 -45.26 13.70 -27.73
CA ASP A 666 -44.83 13.37 -26.37
C ASP A 666 -43.91 12.14 -26.38
N ILE A 667 -42.72 12.29 -25.81
CA ILE A 667 -41.71 11.22 -25.73
C ILE A 667 -42.10 10.23 -24.63
N ILE A 668 -42.40 9.00 -25.03
CA ILE A 668 -42.84 7.92 -24.12
C ILE A 668 -41.67 7.48 -23.22
N SER A 669 -41.90 7.39 -21.91
CA SER A 669 -40.94 6.86 -20.93
C SER A 669 -40.58 5.40 -21.23
N ASP A 670 -39.30 5.03 -21.08
CA ASP A 670 -38.82 3.64 -21.25
C ASP A 670 -39.53 2.65 -20.30
N ASP A 671 -40.06 3.12 -19.16
CA ASP A 671 -40.86 2.31 -18.22
C ASP A 671 -42.20 1.82 -18.80
N ASN A 672 -42.68 2.41 -19.91
CA ASN A 672 -43.93 2.01 -20.56
C ASN A 672 -43.75 1.11 -21.79
N ARG A 673 -42.52 0.65 -22.09
CA ARG A 673 -42.32 -0.38 -23.12
C ARG A 673 -42.77 -1.74 -22.59
N LYS A 674 -44.02 -2.11 -22.88
CA LYS A 674 -44.47 -3.51 -22.74
C LYS A 674 -43.49 -4.41 -23.51
N PRO A 675 -43.10 -5.58 -22.97
CA PRO A 675 -42.25 -6.51 -23.69
C PRO A 675 -42.92 -6.88 -25.00
N THR A 676 -42.23 -6.61 -26.11
CA THR A 676 -42.65 -7.10 -27.42
C THR A 676 -42.59 -8.62 -27.38
N VAL A 677 -43.77 -9.23 -27.32
CA VAL A 677 -43.94 -10.68 -27.50
C VAL A 677 -43.31 -11.02 -28.84
N ARG A 678 -42.19 -11.75 -28.81
CA ARG A 678 -41.69 -12.44 -30.00
C ARG A 678 -42.80 -13.39 -30.43
N LYS A 679 -43.51 -13.06 -31.52
CA LYS A 679 -44.32 -14.03 -32.24
C LYS A 679 -43.39 -15.16 -32.64
N ALA A 680 -43.63 -16.34 -32.07
CA ALA A 680 -43.07 -17.58 -32.57
C ALA A 680 -43.59 -17.73 -34.01
N GLY A 681 -42.70 -17.59 -34.98
CA GLY A 681 -42.96 -18.00 -36.36
C GLY A 681 -42.95 -19.53 -36.41
N GLY A 682 -44.12 -20.13 -36.30
CA GLY A 682 -44.37 -21.47 -36.83
C GLY A 682 -44.81 -21.35 -38.28
N LYS A 683 -44.34 -22.30 -39.10
CA LYS A 683 -44.69 -22.48 -40.52
C LYS A 683 -46.18 -22.40 -40.80
#